data_AF-A0A9Q0FYD1-F1
#
_entry.id   AF-A0A9Q0FYD1-F1
#
_cell.length_a   1.000
_cell.length_b   1.000
_cell.length_c   1.000
_cell.angle_alpha   90.00
_cell.angle_beta   90.00
_cell.angle_gamma   90.00
#
_symmetry.space_group_name_H-M   'P 1'
#
loop_
_entity.id
_entity.type
_entity.pdbx_description
1 polymer ?
#
loop_
_entity_poly.entity_id
_entity_poly.type
_entity_poly.pdbx_seq_one_letter_code
_entity_poly.pdbx_strand_id
1 'polypeptide(L)'
;MSLDRYKGRCYDLEPVAGEENQYIAYVAYPLDLFEEGSVTNMFTSIVGNVFGFKALRALRLEDLRIPTSYTKTFQGPPHGIQVERDKLNKYGRPLLGCTIKPKLGLSAKNYGRAVYECLRGGLDFTKDDENVNSQPFMRWRDRFLFCAEGIYKAQAETGEIKGHYLNATAGTCEEMMKRAVFARELGVPIVMHDYLTGGFTANTSLAHYCRDNGLLLHIHRAMHANHGTHFRVLAKALRMSGGDHIHSGTVVGKLEGERDITLGFVDLLRDDFIEKDRSRGIYFTQNWVSLPGVIPVASGGIHVWHMPALTEIFGDDSVLQFGEGTLGHPWGNAPGAVANRVALEACVKARNEGRRRTLKYWSTKPELSDKGVMNLLSPEVEGRKMIVAHRAATLVLPIYLAPLEEAVAGQLGNDKSQDSMIIRSPEPEVKILVDRDPVKTSFEEWSRPDHFSRTIAKGPDTTTWIWNLHADAHDFDSHSSDLEEISRKVFSAHFGQLSIIFLWLSGMYFHGARFSNYEAWLSDPTHIGPSAQVVWPIVGQEILNGDVGGGFRGIQITSGFFQIWRASGITNELQLYCTAIGALIFASLMLFAGWFHYHKAAPKLAWFQDVESMLNHHLAGNCGFFGTSHSCIYDSCDGIDTPERSSICP
;
A
#
# COMPACT_ATOMS: atom_id res chain seq x y z
N MET A 1 43.47 30.19 2.14
CA MET A 1 43.12 28.86 2.69
C MET A 1 43.42 27.82 1.64
N SER A 2 44.14 26.74 1.96
CA SER A 2 44.45 25.69 0.98
C SER A 2 43.22 24.82 0.70
N LEU A 3 42.91 24.61 -0.59
CA LEU A 3 41.88 23.68 -1.07
C LEU A 3 42.10 22.26 -0.55
N ASP A 4 43.35 21.91 -0.20
CA ASP A 4 43.68 20.61 0.36
C ASP A 4 42.90 20.32 1.64
N ARG A 5 42.59 21.32 2.47
CA ARG A 5 41.82 21.08 3.70
C ARG A 5 40.35 20.71 3.41
N TYR A 6 39.74 21.28 2.37
CA TYR A 6 38.29 21.27 2.18
C TYR A 6 37.78 20.34 1.08
N LYS A 7 38.63 19.93 0.13
CA LYS A 7 38.17 19.06 -0.97
C LYS A 7 37.71 17.69 -0.47
N GLY A 8 36.53 17.25 -0.90
CA GLY A 8 36.13 15.84 -0.83
C GLY A 8 37.04 14.99 -1.72
N ARG A 9 37.36 13.77 -1.31
CA ARG A 9 38.34 12.92 -2.01
C ARG A 9 37.78 11.52 -2.20
N CYS A 10 37.61 11.10 -3.45
CA CYS A 10 37.50 9.69 -3.78
C CYS A 10 38.86 9.04 -3.47
N TYR A 11 38.88 8.08 -2.55
CA TYR A 11 40.12 7.43 -2.10
C TYR A 11 40.19 5.96 -2.49
N ASP A 12 39.07 5.37 -2.90
CA ASP A 12 38.99 3.98 -3.35
C ASP A 12 37.83 3.82 -4.34
N LEU A 13 37.97 2.86 -5.25
CA LEU A 13 36.99 2.55 -6.29
C LEU A 13 37.07 1.05 -6.59
N GLU A 14 35.98 0.32 -6.33
CA GLU A 14 35.91 -1.12 -6.61
C GLU A 14 34.79 -1.43 -7.61
N PRO A 15 35.00 -2.35 -8.57
CA PRO A 15 33.92 -2.82 -9.44
C PRO A 15 32.91 -3.66 -8.65
N VAL A 16 31.64 -3.58 -9.02
CA VAL A 16 30.58 -4.43 -8.44
C VAL A 16 30.63 -5.81 -9.10
N ALA A 17 30.78 -6.86 -8.30
CA ALA A 17 30.87 -8.22 -8.82
C ALA A 17 29.55 -8.64 -9.51
N GLY A 18 29.66 -9.16 -10.73
CA GLY A 18 28.51 -9.61 -11.52
C GLY A 18 27.83 -8.53 -12.36
N GLU A 19 28.22 -7.26 -12.21
CA GLU A 19 27.62 -6.12 -12.91
C GLU A 19 28.64 -5.46 -13.85
N GLU A 20 28.24 -5.13 -15.07
CA GLU A 20 29.09 -4.42 -16.02
C GLU A 20 28.98 -2.90 -15.84
N ASN A 21 30.13 -2.20 -15.86
CA ASN A 21 30.20 -0.73 -15.72
C ASN A 21 29.57 -0.15 -14.44
N GLN A 22 29.48 -0.94 -13.37
CA GLN A 22 29.04 -0.47 -12.05
C GLN A 22 30.19 -0.54 -11.03
N TYR A 23 30.31 0.51 -10.22
CA TYR A 23 31.41 0.67 -9.26
C TYR A 23 30.89 1.19 -7.92
N ILE A 24 31.56 0.81 -6.83
CA ILE A 24 31.43 1.46 -5.53
C ILE A 24 32.58 2.44 -5.37
N ALA A 25 32.25 3.74 -5.35
CA ALA A 25 33.21 4.81 -5.11
C ALA A 25 33.19 5.20 -3.62
N TYR A 26 34.35 5.18 -2.97
CA TYR A 26 34.49 5.57 -1.58
C TYR A 26 35.03 7.00 -1.49
N VAL A 27 34.22 7.90 -0.92
CA VAL A 27 34.54 9.33 -0.83
C VAL A 27 34.67 9.77 0.63
N ALA A 28 35.77 10.44 0.95
CA ALA A 28 36.02 11.04 2.25
C ALA A 28 35.76 12.56 2.20
N TYR A 29 34.93 13.04 3.13
CA TYR A 29 34.62 14.46 3.31
C TYR A 29 35.24 14.96 4.64
N PRO A 30 36.00 16.07 4.62
CA PRO A 30 36.44 16.74 5.84
C PRO A 30 35.27 17.13 6.75
N LEU A 31 35.44 16.99 8.06
CA LEU A 31 34.39 17.28 9.05
C LEU A 31 33.90 18.74 8.97
N ASP A 32 34.81 19.69 8.74
CA ASP A 32 34.54 21.13 8.66
C ASP A 32 33.56 21.53 7.55
N LEU A 33 33.18 20.63 6.65
CA LEU A 33 32.18 20.89 5.62
C LEU A 33 30.73 20.83 6.12
N PHE A 34 30.52 20.24 7.29
CA PHE A 34 29.18 19.91 7.78
C PHE A 34 28.79 20.81 8.94
N GLU A 35 27.61 21.42 8.84
CA GLU A 35 26.98 22.14 9.94
C GLU A 35 26.60 21.16 11.06
N GLU A 36 26.99 21.51 12.30
CA GLU A 36 26.70 20.74 13.50
C GLU A 36 25.19 20.54 13.70
N GLY A 37 24.76 19.31 13.99
CA GLY A 37 23.36 18.99 14.27
C GLY A 37 22.41 19.06 13.06
N SER A 38 22.92 19.22 11.84
CA SER A 38 22.11 19.44 10.62
C SER A 38 22.20 18.29 9.61
N VAL A 39 21.26 17.34 9.69
CA VAL A 39 21.11 16.29 8.67
C VAL A 39 20.83 16.90 7.29
N THR A 40 20.06 18.00 7.26
CA THR A 40 19.75 18.76 6.06
C THR A 40 21.02 19.20 5.36
N ASN A 41 21.95 19.88 6.06
CA ASN A 41 23.22 20.33 5.47
C ASN A 41 24.10 19.16 4.98
N MET A 42 24.16 18.07 5.76
CA MET A 42 24.88 16.86 5.36
C MET A 42 24.36 16.30 4.03
N PHE A 43 23.05 16.17 3.86
CA PHE A 43 22.45 15.69 2.61
C PHE A 43 22.57 16.70 1.47
N THR A 44 22.43 18.00 1.73
CA THR A 44 22.69 19.04 0.72
C THR A 44 24.08 18.90 0.11
N SER A 45 25.09 18.55 0.92
CA SER A 45 26.47 18.36 0.45
C SER A 45 26.67 17.03 -0.30
N ILE A 46 26.16 15.92 0.25
CA ILE A 46 26.48 14.58 -0.26
C ILE A 46 25.60 14.19 -1.45
N VAL A 47 24.30 14.51 -1.41
CA VAL A 47 23.32 14.06 -2.40
C VAL A 47 22.65 15.20 -3.17
N GLY A 48 23.04 16.46 -2.91
CA GLY A 48 22.36 17.64 -3.48
C GLY A 48 22.35 17.68 -5.01
N ASN A 49 23.52 17.67 -5.64
CA ASN A 49 23.63 17.86 -7.09
C ASN A 49 24.19 16.64 -7.84
N VAL A 50 24.96 15.78 -7.16
CA VAL A 50 25.77 14.73 -7.81
C VAL A 50 24.94 13.68 -8.56
N PHE A 51 23.68 13.50 -8.17
CA PHE A 51 22.74 12.59 -8.83
C PHE A 51 22.25 13.09 -10.20
N GLY A 52 22.34 14.39 -10.46
CA GLY A 52 21.93 15.00 -11.74
C GLY A 52 23.08 15.23 -12.74
N PHE A 53 24.27 14.70 -12.47
CA PHE A 53 25.40 14.88 -13.37
C PHE A 53 25.22 14.09 -14.67
N LYS A 54 25.20 14.78 -15.82
CA LYS A 54 25.10 14.18 -17.17
C LYS A 54 26.16 13.11 -17.48
N ALA A 55 27.30 13.16 -16.79
CA ALA A 55 28.39 12.20 -16.95
C ALA A 55 28.12 10.83 -16.31
N LEU A 56 27.10 10.73 -15.44
CA LEU A 56 26.73 9.49 -14.75
C LEU A 56 25.39 9.00 -15.30
N ARG A 57 25.29 7.70 -15.61
CA ARG A 57 24.03 7.07 -16.02
C ARG A 57 23.08 6.89 -14.85
N ALA A 58 23.63 6.52 -13.69
CA ALA A 58 22.91 6.32 -12.45
C ALA A 58 23.87 6.51 -11.29
N LEU A 59 23.33 6.90 -10.13
CA LEU A 59 24.06 6.98 -8.87
C LEU A 59 23.12 6.51 -7.75
N ARG A 60 23.68 5.78 -6.77
CA ARG A 60 22.98 5.39 -5.56
C ARG A 60 23.88 5.55 -4.36
N LEU A 61 23.38 6.20 -3.30
CA LEU A 61 24.09 6.29 -2.03
C LEU A 61 23.78 5.05 -1.18
N GLU A 62 24.78 4.16 -1.04
CA GLU A 62 24.62 2.89 -0.33
C GLU A 62 24.78 3.01 1.19
N ASP A 63 25.80 3.74 1.67
CA ASP A 63 26.06 3.85 3.11
C ASP A 63 26.87 5.12 3.45
N LEU A 64 26.79 5.56 4.70
CA LEU A 64 27.58 6.67 5.26
C LEU A 64 28.22 6.26 6.58
N ARG A 65 29.52 6.51 6.73
CA ARG A 65 30.20 6.46 8.02
C ARG A 65 30.08 7.81 8.71
N ILE A 66 29.27 7.90 9.76
CA ILE A 66 29.16 9.11 10.57
C ILE A 66 30.27 9.11 11.63
N PRO A 67 31.22 10.06 11.62
CA PRO A 67 32.27 10.10 12.62
C PRO A 67 31.71 10.49 13.99
N THR A 68 32.30 9.94 15.06
CA THR A 68 31.83 10.14 16.45
C THR A 68 31.76 11.60 16.85
N SER A 69 32.68 12.44 16.36
CA SER A 69 32.68 13.89 16.58
C SER A 69 31.44 14.57 16.00
N TYR A 70 30.96 14.14 14.84
CA TYR A 70 29.74 14.68 14.23
C TYR A 70 28.49 14.12 14.91
N THR A 71 28.47 12.81 15.22
CA THR A 71 27.38 12.17 15.97
C THR A 71 27.06 12.93 17.27
N LYS A 72 28.08 13.37 18.01
CA LYS A 72 27.91 14.12 19.27
C LYS A 72 27.27 15.50 19.13
N THR A 73 27.16 16.04 17.92
CA THR A 73 26.48 17.32 17.68
C THR A 73 24.96 17.18 17.58
N PHE A 74 24.44 15.95 17.50
CA PHE A 74 23.01 15.66 17.39
C PHE A 74 22.43 15.23 18.74
N GLN A 75 21.16 15.60 18.97
CA GLN A 75 20.40 15.07 20.11
C GLN A 75 20.11 13.57 19.96
N GLY A 76 19.80 13.13 18.74
CA GLY A 76 19.28 11.79 18.47
C GLY A 76 17.85 11.57 18.96
N PRO A 77 17.44 10.31 19.18
CA PRO A 77 16.08 9.97 19.58
C PRO A 77 15.65 10.71 20.86
N PRO A 78 14.42 11.24 20.94
CA PRO A 78 13.94 11.93 22.13
C PRO A 78 14.02 11.08 23.41
N HIS A 79 13.95 9.76 23.35
CA HIS A 79 14.03 8.88 24.51
C HIS A 79 14.87 7.64 24.22
N GLY A 80 14.60 7.00 23.09
CA GLY A 80 15.19 5.72 22.70
C GLY A 80 14.62 4.52 23.46
N ILE A 81 15.09 3.34 23.07
CA ILE A 81 14.51 2.03 23.42
C ILE A 81 14.29 1.86 24.93
N GLN A 82 15.32 2.08 25.75
CA GLN A 82 15.26 1.79 27.18
C GLN A 82 14.28 2.71 27.91
N VAL A 83 14.39 4.02 27.67
CA VAL A 83 13.53 5.02 28.32
C VAL A 83 12.08 4.86 27.89
N GLU A 84 11.82 4.49 26.63
CA GLU A 84 10.46 4.19 26.18
C GLU A 84 9.86 3.00 26.94
N ARG A 85 10.61 1.89 27.09
CA ARG A 85 10.14 0.74 27.86
C ARG A 85 9.87 1.10 29.31
N ASP A 86 10.73 1.91 29.91
CA ASP A 86 10.59 2.37 31.29
C ASP A 86 9.34 3.23 31.46
N LYS A 87 9.10 4.19 30.55
CA LYS A 87 7.91 5.04 30.54
C LYS A 87 6.61 4.26 30.41
N LEU A 88 6.63 3.20 29.60
CA LEU A 88 5.43 2.40 29.30
C LEU A 88 5.25 1.22 30.26
N ASN A 89 6.25 0.92 31.08
CA ASN A 89 6.32 -0.27 31.93
C ASN A 89 6.09 -1.57 31.14
N LYS A 90 6.79 -1.72 29.99
CA LYS A 90 6.62 -2.86 29.05
C LYS A 90 7.95 -3.51 28.69
N TYR A 91 8.16 -4.74 29.16
CA TYR A 91 9.44 -5.47 29.03
C TYR A 91 9.25 -6.90 28.53
N GLY A 92 10.34 -7.50 28.04
CA GLY A 92 10.42 -8.94 27.76
C GLY A 92 9.65 -9.43 26.53
N ARG A 93 9.08 -8.52 25.73
CA ARG A 93 8.43 -8.83 24.45
C ARG A 93 8.45 -7.63 23.50
N PRO A 94 8.25 -7.86 22.19
CA PRO A 94 7.85 -6.83 21.24
C PRO A 94 6.61 -6.06 21.70
N LEU A 95 6.55 -4.77 21.35
CA LEU A 95 5.34 -3.97 21.49
C LEU A 95 4.37 -4.30 20.34
N LEU A 96 3.08 -4.21 20.58
CA LEU A 96 2.05 -4.45 19.55
C LEU A 96 1.33 -3.17 19.17
N GLY A 97 1.26 -2.90 17.87
CA GLY A 97 0.57 -1.74 17.31
C GLY A 97 -0.48 -2.11 16.26
N CYS A 98 -1.27 -1.12 15.85
CA CYS A 98 -2.24 -1.26 14.77
C CYS A 98 -2.54 0.08 14.10
N THR A 99 -2.42 0.15 12.78
CA THR A 99 -2.90 1.30 11.99
C THR A 99 -4.40 1.19 11.81
N ILE A 100 -5.15 2.22 12.19
CA ILE A 100 -6.61 2.23 12.03
C ILE A 100 -6.97 2.27 10.53
N LYS A 101 -8.01 1.53 10.16
CA LYS A 101 -8.51 1.38 8.79
C LYS A 101 -10.03 1.66 8.72
N PRO A 102 -10.58 2.03 7.55
CA PRO A 102 -9.89 2.33 6.28
C PRO A 102 -8.92 3.50 6.42
N LYS A 103 -7.96 3.59 5.51
CA LYS A 103 -6.86 4.58 5.55
C LYS A 103 -7.38 6.02 5.70
N LEU A 104 -8.44 6.37 4.96
CA LEU A 104 -9.15 7.65 5.03
C LEU A 104 -10.67 7.43 5.07
N GLY A 105 -11.42 8.45 5.48
CA GLY A 105 -12.89 8.48 5.38
C GLY A 105 -13.65 8.24 6.68
N LEU A 106 -13.01 7.76 7.75
CA LEU A 106 -13.65 7.66 9.06
C LEU A 106 -13.82 9.05 9.71
N SER A 107 -14.96 9.27 10.37
CA SER A 107 -15.16 10.43 11.25
C SER A 107 -14.35 10.28 12.55
N ALA A 108 -14.03 11.40 13.20
CA ALA A 108 -13.24 11.42 14.44
C ALA A 108 -13.80 10.50 15.54
N LYS A 109 -15.13 10.50 15.72
CA LYS A 109 -15.81 9.65 16.72
C LYS A 109 -15.66 8.16 16.41
N ASN A 110 -15.81 7.77 15.14
CA ASN A 110 -15.62 6.38 14.73
C ASN A 110 -14.14 5.97 14.80
N TYR A 111 -13.23 6.92 14.55
CA TYR A 111 -11.79 6.71 14.75
C TYR A 111 -11.46 6.39 16.21
N GLY A 112 -11.94 7.21 17.15
CA GLY A 112 -11.78 6.97 18.59
C GLY A 112 -12.40 5.65 19.06
N ARG A 113 -13.55 5.26 18.50
CA ARG A 113 -14.16 3.94 18.76
C ARG A 113 -13.25 2.80 18.32
N ALA A 114 -12.70 2.88 17.11
CA ALA A 114 -11.80 1.85 16.58
C ALA A 114 -10.52 1.74 17.43
N VAL A 115 -9.97 2.88 17.85
CA VAL A 115 -8.82 2.97 18.77
C VAL A 115 -9.13 2.27 20.09
N TYR A 116 -10.22 2.63 20.75
CA TYR A 116 -10.64 2.02 22.01
C TYR A 116 -10.79 0.49 21.90
N GLU A 117 -11.51 -0.01 20.89
CA GLU A 117 -11.73 -1.45 20.72
C GLU A 117 -10.42 -2.22 20.48
N CYS A 118 -9.49 -1.66 19.71
CA CYS A 118 -8.18 -2.27 19.50
C CYS A 118 -7.35 -2.31 20.78
N LEU A 119 -7.29 -1.21 21.53
CA LEU A 119 -6.47 -1.08 22.73
C LEU A 119 -6.98 -1.95 23.89
N ARG A 120 -8.31 -1.97 24.12
CA ARG A 120 -8.92 -2.82 25.16
C ARG A 120 -8.73 -4.31 24.88
N GLY A 121 -8.55 -4.68 23.61
CA GLY A 121 -8.30 -6.06 23.18
C GLY A 121 -6.87 -6.55 23.44
N GLY A 122 -5.95 -5.68 23.90
CA GLY A 122 -4.62 -6.09 24.35
C GLY A 122 -3.45 -5.57 23.53
N LEU A 123 -3.68 -4.76 22.48
CA LEU A 123 -2.60 -4.02 21.83
C LEU A 123 -2.03 -2.94 22.77
N ASP A 124 -0.76 -2.63 22.61
CA ASP A 124 -0.09 -1.55 23.36
C ASP A 124 -0.41 -0.20 22.71
N PHE A 125 -0.45 -0.20 21.37
CA PHE A 125 -0.62 0.99 20.56
C PHE A 125 -1.65 0.83 19.45
N THR A 126 -2.19 1.96 19.04
CA THR A 126 -2.76 2.16 17.70
C THR A 126 -2.10 3.38 17.06
N LYS A 127 -2.35 3.66 15.78
CA LYS A 127 -1.81 4.84 15.12
C LYS A 127 -2.73 5.44 14.08
N ASP A 128 -2.57 6.74 13.89
CA ASP A 128 -3.01 7.42 12.69
C ASP A 128 -2.35 6.76 11.46
N ASP A 129 -3.06 6.71 10.33
CA ASP A 129 -2.43 6.35 9.05
C ASP A 129 -1.55 7.53 8.58
N GLU A 130 -0.49 7.31 7.80
CA GLU A 130 0.49 8.36 7.46
C GLU A 130 -0.12 9.55 6.73
N ASN A 131 -1.21 9.33 5.98
CA ASN A 131 -1.92 10.39 5.28
C ASN A 131 -3.17 10.87 6.04
N VAL A 132 -3.39 10.46 7.29
CA VAL A 132 -4.40 11.06 8.17
C VAL A 132 -3.78 12.26 8.87
N ASN A 133 -4.16 13.46 8.42
CA ASN A 133 -3.65 14.72 8.95
C ASN A 133 -4.82 15.57 9.45
N SER A 134 -5.39 16.44 8.60
CA SER A 134 -6.59 17.22 8.90
C SER A 134 -7.44 17.44 7.65
N GLN A 135 -8.30 16.47 7.35
CA GLN A 135 -9.13 16.45 6.15
C GLN A 135 -10.56 16.93 6.44
N PRO A 136 -11.36 17.28 5.40
CA PRO A 136 -12.75 17.67 5.59
C PRO A 136 -13.61 16.66 6.36
N PHE A 137 -13.39 15.36 6.17
CA PHE A 137 -14.14 14.30 6.85
C PHE A 137 -13.73 14.09 8.33
N MET A 138 -12.54 14.56 8.72
CA MET A 138 -12.00 14.42 10.07
C MET A 138 -10.91 15.46 10.35
N ARG A 139 -11.28 16.51 11.09
CA ARG A 139 -10.32 17.51 11.56
C ARG A 139 -9.44 16.93 12.67
N TRP A 140 -8.17 17.35 12.68
CA TRP A 140 -7.16 16.77 13.57
C TRP A 140 -7.52 16.93 15.04
N ARG A 141 -8.06 18.09 15.44
CA ARG A 141 -8.36 18.39 16.84
C ARG A 141 -9.46 17.49 17.40
N ASP A 142 -10.51 17.25 16.61
CA ASP A 142 -11.60 16.34 17.01
C ASP A 142 -11.09 14.91 17.15
N ARG A 143 -10.25 14.47 16.21
CA ARG A 143 -9.62 13.14 16.27
C ARG A 143 -8.79 12.98 17.54
N PHE A 144 -7.97 13.97 17.88
CA PHE A 144 -7.12 13.93 19.07
C PHE A 144 -7.95 13.76 20.34
N LEU A 145 -9.06 14.49 20.45
CA LEU A 145 -9.98 14.38 21.58
C LEU A 145 -10.59 12.98 21.72
N PHE A 146 -11.20 12.45 20.65
CA PHE A 146 -11.84 11.12 20.70
C PHE A 146 -10.82 9.97 20.85
N CYS A 147 -9.61 10.10 20.29
CA CYS A 147 -8.55 9.14 20.51
C CYS A 147 -8.05 9.15 21.96
N ALA A 148 -7.87 10.33 22.56
CA ALA A 148 -7.48 10.44 23.97
C ALA A 148 -8.52 9.80 24.90
N GLU A 149 -9.81 10.04 24.66
CA GLU A 149 -10.89 9.36 25.38
C GLU A 149 -10.76 7.82 25.24
N GLY A 150 -10.56 7.32 24.02
CA GLY A 150 -10.39 5.89 23.76
C GLY A 150 -9.16 5.27 24.44
N ILE A 151 -8.03 6.00 24.46
CA ILE A 151 -6.80 5.60 25.16
C ILE A 151 -7.08 5.44 26.66
N TYR A 152 -7.59 6.48 27.31
CA TYR A 152 -7.75 6.48 28.76
C TYR A 152 -8.82 5.50 29.22
N LYS A 153 -9.88 5.32 28.44
CA LYS A 153 -10.89 4.29 28.71
C LYS A 153 -10.28 2.88 28.66
N ALA A 154 -9.55 2.54 27.59
CA ALA A 154 -8.91 1.23 27.46
C ALA A 154 -7.83 1.00 28.54
N GLN A 155 -7.07 2.03 28.89
CA GLN A 155 -6.07 1.97 29.97
C GLN A 155 -6.73 1.71 31.34
N ALA A 156 -7.84 2.38 31.65
CA ALA A 156 -8.58 2.16 32.88
C ALA A 156 -9.17 0.74 32.98
N GLU A 157 -9.65 0.17 31.87
CA GLU A 157 -10.21 -1.19 31.84
C GLU A 157 -9.15 -2.29 31.91
N THR A 158 -7.97 -2.07 31.32
CA THR A 158 -6.93 -3.10 31.21
C THR A 158 -5.84 -3.01 32.27
N GLY A 159 -5.66 -1.84 32.90
CA GLY A 159 -4.57 -1.56 33.84
C GLY A 159 -3.18 -1.45 33.19
N GLU A 160 -3.07 -1.57 31.86
CA GLU A 160 -1.82 -1.39 31.12
C GLU A 160 -1.75 0.01 30.50
N ILE A 161 -0.56 0.62 30.47
CA ILE A 161 -0.35 1.88 29.74
C ILE A 161 -0.66 1.67 28.25
N LYS A 162 -1.46 2.57 27.66
CA LYS A 162 -1.87 2.55 26.25
C LYS A 162 -1.46 3.83 25.54
N GLY A 163 -1.30 3.76 24.22
CA GLY A 163 -1.05 4.94 23.40
C GLY A 163 -1.69 4.87 22.03
N HIS A 164 -1.85 6.03 21.41
CA HIS A 164 -2.22 6.16 20.02
C HIS A 164 -1.29 7.18 19.37
N TYR A 165 -0.64 6.82 18.26
CA TYR A 165 0.30 7.74 17.61
C TYR A 165 -0.50 8.82 16.87
N LEU A 166 -0.71 9.96 17.52
CA LEU A 166 -1.40 11.11 16.94
C LEU A 166 -0.50 11.80 15.92
N ASN A 167 -0.94 11.93 14.67
CA ASN A 167 -0.11 12.44 13.58
C ASN A 167 0.02 13.98 13.61
N ALA A 168 1.24 14.44 13.87
CA ALA A 168 1.62 15.85 13.91
C ALA A 168 2.00 16.40 12.53
N THR A 169 2.21 15.57 11.50
CA THR A 169 2.58 16.02 10.15
C THR A 169 1.60 17.06 9.60
N ALA A 170 2.11 18.21 9.17
CA ALA A 170 1.32 19.34 8.72
C ALA A 170 1.99 20.08 7.55
N GLY A 171 1.27 21.00 6.90
CA GLY A 171 1.78 21.78 5.78
C GLY A 171 2.76 22.89 6.18
N THR A 172 2.82 23.28 7.47
CA THR A 172 3.81 24.23 8.00
C THR A 172 4.29 23.79 9.37
N CYS A 173 5.45 24.29 9.79
CA CYS A 173 6.03 24.00 11.11
C CYS A 173 5.12 24.50 12.24
N GLU A 174 4.47 25.66 12.08
CA GLU A 174 3.58 26.22 13.10
C GLU A 174 2.37 25.30 13.34
N GLU A 175 1.77 24.75 12.29
CA GLU A 175 0.67 23.80 12.42
C GLU A 175 1.13 22.45 12.99
N MET A 176 2.33 21.99 12.62
CA MET A 176 2.93 20.78 13.22
C MET A 176 3.10 20.95 14.73
N MET A 177 3.65 22.10 15.16
CA MET A 177 3.87 22.40 16.57
C MET A 177 2.57 22.58 17.33
N LYS A 178 1.55 23.25 16.76
CA LYS A 178 0.21 23.35 17.39
C LYS A 178 -0.38 21.98 17.70
N ARG A 179 -0.22 21.00 16.80
CA ARG A 179 -0.70 19.63 17.01
C ARG A 179 0.07 18.93 18.12
N ALA A 180 1.40 19.01 18.09
CA ALA A 180 2.24 18.41 19.14
C ALA A 180 1.96 19.01 20.52
N VAL A 181 1.77 20.32 20.61
CA VAL A 181 1.37 21.02 21.84
C VAL A 181 0.03 20.51 22.35
N PHE A 182 -0.97 20.38 21.48
CA PHE A 182 -2.28 19.88 21.90
C PHE A 182 -2.23 18.40 22.33
N ALA A 183 -1.44 17.56 21.67
CA ALA A 183 -1.21 16.18 22.13
C ALA A 183 -0.60 16.14 23.54
N ARG A 184 0.38 17.01 23.81
CA ARG A 184 0.96 17.18 25.14
C ARG A 184 -0.05 17.66 26.18
N GLU A 185 -0.91 18.63 25.84
CA GLU A 185 -1.99 19.11 26.71
C GLU A 185 -2.99 18.01 27.08
N LEU A 186 -3.26 17.08 26.16
CA LEU A 186 -4.10 15.91 26.41
C LEU A 186 -3.40 14.83 27.27
N GLY A 187 -2.10 14.96 27.54
CA GLY A 187 -1.31 14.02 28.33
C GLY A 187 -1.04 12.68 27.65
N VAL A 188 -1.22 12.58 26.33
CA VAL A 188 -0.96 11.32 25.62
C VAL A 188 0.54 11.01 25.58
N PRO A 189 0.96 9.72 25.55
CA PRO A 189 2.37 9.38 25.68
C PRO A 189 3.19 9.52 24.40
N ILE A 190 2.56 9.58 23.22
CA ILE A 190 3.23 9.42 21.93
C ILE A 190 2.51 10.16 20.80
N VAL A 191 3.30 10.74 19.88
CA VAL A 191 2.86 11.32 18.60
C VAL A 191 3.58 10.64 17.44
N MET A 192 3.16 10.91 16.20
CA MET A 192 3.91 10.50 15.00
C MET A 192 4.18 11.62 14.01
N HIS A 193 5.18 11.40 13.17
CA HIS A 193 5.60 12.31 12.10
C HIS A 193 6.11 11.55 10.86
N ASP A 194 5.79 12.08 9.69
CA ASP A 194 6.24 11.57 8.39
C ASP A 194 7.51 12.33 7.96
N TYR A 195 8.68 11.90 8.45
CA TYR A 195 9.89 12.72 8.43
C TYR A 195 10.42 13.11 7.04
N LEU A 196 10.19 12.28 6.01
CA LEU A 196 10.66 12.59 4.65
C LEU A 196 9.73 13.61 3.97
N THR A 197 8.42 13.37 4.02
CA THR A 197 7.42 14.25 3.41
C THR A 197 7.25 15.55 4.18
N GLY A 198 7.45 15.54 5.51
CA GLY A 198 7.54 16.75 6.33
C GLY A 198 8.93 17.41 6.29
N GLY A 199 9.98 16.65 5.98
CA GLY A 199 11.36 17.11 5.88
C GLY A 199 12.17 17.02 7.18
N PHE A 200 13.49 16.85 7.04
CA PHE A 200 14.42 16.70 8.17
C PHE A 200 14.47 17.92 9.10
N THR A 201 14.32 19.14 8.57
CA THR A 201 14.32 20.36 9.38
C THR A 201 13.11 20.40 10.33
N ALA A 202 11.91 20.08 9.83
CA ALA A 202 10.71 19.96 10.65
C ALA A 202 10.83 18.80 11.65
N ASN A 203 11.33 17.65 11.19
CA ASN A 203 11.52 16.48 12.05
C ASN A 203 12.45 16.75 13.24
N THR A 204 13.61 17.38 12.99
CA THR A 204 14.59 17.70 14.03
C THR A 204 14.00 18.68 15.05
N SER A 205 13.23 19.67 14.59
CA SER A 205 12.50 20.60 15.46
C SER A 205 11.49 19.87 16.35
N LEU A 206 10.72 18.94 15.77
CA LEU A 206 9.76 18.13 16.51
C LEU A 206 10.44 17.17 17.50
N ALA A 207 11.59 16.60 17.15
CA ALA A 207 12.37 15.73 18.03
C ALA A 207 12.91 16.48 19.25
N HIS A 208 13.39 17.71 19.09
CA HIS A 208 13.78 18.57 20.21
C HIS A 208 12.56 18.88 21.10
N TYR A 209 11.43 19.26 20.49
CA TYR A 209 10.21 19.51 21.25
C TYR A 209 9.74 18.28 22.05
N CYS A 210 9.79 17.10 21.44
CA CYS A 210 9.40 15.84 22.07
C CYS A 210 10.28 15.50 23.28
N ARG A 211 11.60 15.72 23.19
CA ARG A 211 12.54 15.59 24.30
C ARG A 211 12.16 16.52 25.46
N ASP A 212 11.96 17.80 25.16
CA ASP A 212 11.69 18.83 26.17
C ASP A 212 10.31 18.66 26.84
N ASN A 213 9.37 17.99 26.16
CA ASN A 213 7.99 17.82 26.62
C ASN A 213 7.66 16.37 27.02
N GLY A 214 8.63 15.46 26.97
CA GLY A 214 8.47 14.06 27.39
C GLY A 214 7.56 13.21 26.50
N LEU A 215 7.28 13.63 25.27
CA LEU A 215 6.49 12.89 24.28
C LEU A 215 7.36 11.89 23.51
N LEU A 216 6.92 10.64 23.39
CA LEU A 216 7.55 9.70 22.47
C LEU A 216 7.26 10.12 21.01
N LEU A 217 8.22 9.87 20.11
CA LEU A 217 8.11 10.27 18.70
C LEU A 217 8.21 9.07 17.75
N HIS A 218 7.08 8.65 17.20
CA HIS A 218 7.03 7.62 16.16
C HIS A 218 7.29 8.20 14.76
N ILE A 219 8.23 7.61 14.02
CA ILE A 219 8.54 8.08 12.67
C ILE A 219 8.02 7.11 11.61
N HIS A 220 7.20 7.63 10.71
CA HIS A 220 6.77 6.93 9.52
C HIS A 220 7.60 7.34 8.30
N ARG A 221 7.93 6.37 7.44
CA ARG A 221 8.88 6.55 6.33
C ARG A 221 8.21 6.76 4.97
N ALA A 222 7.07 7.46 4.92
CA ALA A 222 6.40 7.74 3.65
C ALA A 222 7.39 8.35 2.63
N MET A 223 7.30 7.95 1.35
CA MET A 223 8.23 8.36 0.27
C MET A 223 9.64 7.73 0.28
N HIS A 224 9.96 6.80 1.20
CA HIS A 224 11.32 6.25 1.28
C HIS A 224 11.77 5.36 0.10
N ALA A 225 10.85 4.80 -0.69
CA ALA A 225 11.14 3.80 -1.71
C ALA A 225 11.70 4.38 -3.03
N ASN A 226 12.36 5.55 -2.97
CA ASN A 226 12.92 6.22 -4.14
C ASN A 226 14.31 5.64 -4.51
N HIS A 227 14.63 5.57 -5.80
CA HIS A 227 15.71 4.76 -6.38
C HIS A 227 17.14 5.18 -5.95
N GLY A 228 17.35 6.44 -5.52
CA GLY A 228 18.68 7.04 -5.36
C GLY A 228 19.40 6.84 -4.01
N THR A 229 18.74 6.45 -2.92
CA THR A 229 19.41 6.32 -1.61
C THR A 229 18.92 5.08 -0.88
N HIS A 230 19.85 4.22 -0.45
CA HIS A 230 19.47 3.03 0.30
C HIS A 230 18.88 3.41 1.67
N PHE A 231 17.85 2.67 2.11
CA PHE A 231 17.14 2.96 3.36
C PHE A 231 18.05 3.00 4.60
N ARG A 232 19.13 2.21 4.65
CA ARG A 232 20.12 2.24 5.74
C ARG A 232 20.74 3.64 5.97
N VAL A 233 20.91 4.43 4.91
CA VAL A 233 21.39 5.81 5.01
C VAL A 233 20.33 6.68 5.67
N LEU A 234 19.07 6.52 5.25
CA LEU A 234 17.94 7.23 5.81
C LEU A 234 17.69 6.84 7.29
N ALA A 235 17.92 5.58 7.65
CA ALA A 235 17.85 5.08 9.00
C ALA A 235 18.91 5.74 9.92
N LYS A 236 20.17 5.84 9.45
CA LYS A 236 21.24 6.59 10.14
C LYS A 236 20.88 8.07 10.28
N ALA A 237 20.39 8.69 9.20
CA ALA A 237 19.98 10.08 9.17
C ALA A 237 18.84 10.37 10.15
N LEU A 238 17.84 9.48 10.24
CA LEU A 238 16.76 9.62 11.20
C LEU A 238 17.25 9.40 12.64
N ARG A 239 18.11 8.42 12.90
CA ARG A 239 18.69 8.23 14.25
C ARG A 239 19.43 9.48 14.73
N MET A 240 20.09 10.23 13.84
CA MET A 240 20.69 11.53 14.15
C MET A 240 19.65 12.65 14.32
N SER A 241 18.70 12.80 13.38
CA SER A 241 17.66 13.83 13.43
C SER A 241 16.74 13.70 14.65
N GLY A 242 16.44 12.46 15.05
CA GLY A 242 15.66 12.10 16.22
C GLY A 242 14.31 11.47 15.88
N GLY A 243 14.10 10.29 16.43
CA GLY A 243 12.84 9.54 16.43
C GLY A 243 13.00 8.32 17.33
N ASP A 244 11.99 8.02 18.15
CA ASP A 244 12.02 6.88 19.07
C ASP A 244 11.70 5.57 18.35
N HIS A 245 10.82 5.65 17.34
CA HIS A 245 10.49 4.55 16.45
C HIS A 245 10.80 4.89 14.99
N ILE A 246 11.13 3.88 14.17
CA ILE A 246 11.07 4.00 12.70
C ILE A 246 10.60 2.70 12.06
N HIS A 247 9.76 2.80 11.02
CA HIS A 247 9.41 1.65 10.18
C HIS A 247 10.64 1.05 9.51
N SER A 248 10.83 -0.25 9.65
CA SER A 248 12.02 -0.99 9.21
C SER A 248 11.70 -2.04 8.15
N GLY A 249 10.42 -2.25 7.80
CA GLY A 249 9.99 -3.32 6.91
C GLY A 249 9.64 -4.58 7.70
N THR A 250 9.20 -5.62 7.01
CA THR A 250 8.68 -6.85 7.65
C THR A 250 9.39 -8.12 7.19
N VAL A 251 10.14 -8.06 6.09
CA VAL A 251 10.71 -9.21 5.36
C VAL A 251 9.64 -10.14 4.75
N VAL A 252 8.63 -10.53 5.54
CA VAL A 252 7.59 -11.50 5.18
C VAL A 252 6.23 -10.86 4.84
N GLY A 253 6.11 -9.54 4.95
CA GLY A 253 4.87 -8.83 4.67
C GLY A 253 4.77 -8.41 3.20
N LYS A 254 3.85 -7.49 2.92
CA LYS A 254 3.51 -7.08 1.55
C LYS A 254 4.50 -6.12 0.89
N LEU A 255 5.42 -5.53 1.65
CA LEU A 255 6.38 -4.54 1.17
C LEU A 255 7.76 -5.18 1.09
N GLU A 256 8.55 -4.77 0.09
CA GLU A 256 9.90 -5.28 -0.14
C GLU A 256 10.78 -5.15 1.12
N GLY A 257 11.58 -6.19 1.37
CA GLY A 257 12.58 -6.20 2.43
C GLY A 257 13.39 -7.49 2.40
N GLU A 258 14.59 -7.44 1.82
CA GLU A 258 15.53 -8.55 1.91
C GLU A 258 15.97 -8.73 3.37
N ARG A 259 16.05 -9.98 3.83
CA ARG A 259 16.21 -10.33 5.24
C ARG A 259 17.55 -9.86 5.81
N ASP A 260 18.64 -10.18 5.14
CA ASP A 260 19.99 -9.91 5.67
C ASP A 260 20.32 -8.41 5.63
N ILE A 261 19.88 -7.71 4.58
CA ILE A 261 19.91 -6.23 4.51
C ILE A 261 19.05 -5.62 5.62
N THR A 262 17.87 -6.17 5.90
CA THR A 262 16.99 -5.70 6.98
C THR A 262 17.64 -5.84 8.34
N LEU A 263 18.25 -6.99 8.62
CA LEU A 263 19.01 -7.19 9.86
C LEU A 263 20.15 -6.17 9.98
N GLY A 264 20.87 -5.89 8.89
CA GLY A 264 21.94 -4.90 8.88
C GLY A 264 21.51 -3.50 9.32
N PHE A 265 20.42 -2.96 8.76
CA PHE A 265 19.96 -1.63 9.18
C PHE A 265 19.17 -1.61 10.49
N VAL A 266 18.62 -2.75 10.93
CA VAL A 266 18.06 -2.90 12.28
C VAL A 266 19.17 -2.81 13.33
N ASP A 267 20.31 -3.44 13.10
CA ASP A 267 21.48 -3.34 13.98
C ASP A 267 21.99 -1.88 14.02
N LEU A 268 22.05 -1.20 12.86
CA LEU A 268 22.39 0.23 12.78
C LEU A 268 21.44 1.16 13.55
N LEU A 269 20.17 0.78 13.71
CA LEU A 269 19.18 1.55 14.47
C LEU A 269 19.28 1.32 15.98
N ARG A 270 19.61 0.10 16.41
CA ARG A 270 19.55 -0.30 17.82
C ARG A 270 20.89 -0.24 18.54
N ASP A 271 21.93 -0.77 17.91
CA ASP A 271 23.18 -1.08 18.60
C ASP A 271 24.07 0.18 18.70
N ASP A 272 25.00 0.17 19.66
CA ASP A 272 25.94 1.28 19.84
C ASP A 272 27.15 1.17 18.90
N PHE A 273 27.57 -0.05 18.58
CA PHE A 273 28.70 -0.33 17.71
C PHE A 273 28.37 -1.44 16.72
N ILE A 274 28.52 -1.16 15.44
CA ILE A 274 28.19 -2.06 14.34
C ILE A 274 29.44 -2.22 13.49
N GLU A 275 29.92 -3.46 13.34
CA GLU A 275 31.08 -3.78 12.50
C GLU A 275 30.72 -3.76 11.01
N LYS A 276 31.72 -3.49 10.17
CA LYS A 276 31.61 -3.65 8.72
C LYS A 276 31.25 -5.10 8.38
N ASP A 277 30.11 -5.28 7.72
CA ASP A 277 29.66 -6.56 7.20
C ASP A 277 28.96 -6.38 5.85
N ARG A 278 29.67 -6.68 4.77
CA ARG A 278 29.16 -6.54 3.40
C ARG A 278 28.01 -7.49 3.08
N SER A 279 27.90 -8.63 3.78
CA SER A 279 26.82 -9.60 3.57
C SER A 279 25.45 -9.05 3.99
N ARG A 280 25.44 -8.14 4.97
CA ARG A 280 24.26 -7.40 5.43
C ARG A 280 24.17 -5.98 4.87
N GLY A 281 25.02 -5.65 3.88
CA GLY A 281 25.08 -4.33 3.26
C GLY A 281 25.63 -3.22 4.17
N ILE A 282 26.41 -3.55 5.19
CA ILE A 282 27.11 -2.58 6.06
C ILE A 282 28.51 -2.34 5.48
N TYR A 283 28.72 -1.18 4.86
CA TYR A 283 29.98 -0.87 4.18
C TYR A 283 31.04 -0.31 5.14
N PHE A 284 30.58 0.33 6.22
CA PHE A 284 31.45 0.94 7.21
C PHE A 284 31.07 0.52 8.62
N THR A 285 32.08 0.28 9.46
CA THR A 285 31.90 0.22 10.90
C THR A 285 31.31 1.55 11.40
N GLN A 286 30.24 1.48 12.18
CA GLN A 286 29.55 2.64 12.74
C GLN A 286 29.58 2.58 14.27
N ASN A 287 30.08 3.65 14.90
CA ASN A 287 30.03 3.84 16.35
C ASN A 287 29.10 5.02 16.66
N TRP A 288 28.11 4.80 17.51
CA TRP A 288 27.10 5.77 17.89
C TRP A 288 27.42 6.52 19.19
N VAL A 289 28.48 6.13 19.90
CA VAL A 289 28.98 6.79 21.11
C VAL A 289 27.86 7.13 22.10
N SER A 290 27.05 6.13 22.40
CA SER A 290 25.90 6.18 23.31
C SER A 290 24.72 7.03 22.83
N LEU A 291 24.62 7.34 21.54
CA LEU A 291 23.39 7.87 20.98
C LEU A 291 22.28 6.82 21.15
N PRO A 292 21.11 7.16 21.73
CA PRO A 292 20.08 6.17 21.99
C PRO A 292 19.69 5.36 20.75
N GLY A 293 19.35 4.10 20.96
CA GLY A 293 18.81 3.24 19.91
C GLY A 293 17.36 3.63 19.56
N VAL A 294 16.96 3.31 18.34
CA VAL A 294 15.60 3.52 17.81
C VAL A 294 14.90 2.16 17.74
N ILE A 295 13.65 2.06 18.19
CA ILE A 295 12.89 0.81 18.06
C ILE A 295 12.49 0.61 16.58
N PRO A 296 12.92 -0.49 15.93
CA PRO A 296 12.45 -0.86 14.61
C PRO A 296 10.98 -1.28 14.66
N VAL A 297 10.18 -0.75 13.72
CA VAL A 297 8.76 -1.08 13.58
C VAL A 297 8.56 -1.96 12.36
N ALA A 298 8.01 -3.15 12.54
CA ALA A 298 7.61 -4.06 11.48
C ALA A 298 6.11 -3.88 11.20
N SER A 299 5.77 -3.36 10.03
CA SER A 299 4.40 -3.01 9.64
C SER A 299 4.14 -3.26 8.16
N GLY A 300 2.92 -3.71 7.83
CA GLY A 300 2.44 -3.88 6.46
C GLY A 300 2.23 -5.34 6.04
N GLY A 301 0.96 -5.73 5.85
CA GLY A 301 0.59 -7.04 5.32
C GLY A 301 0.92 -8.23 6.22
N ILE A 302 1.03 -8.03 7.54
CA ILE A 302 1.33 -9.10 8.51
C ILE A 302 0.09 -9.52 9.31
N HIS A 303 0.04 -10.80 9.69
CA HIS A 303 -1.01 -11.45 10.48
C HIS A 303 -0.40 -12.50 11.44
N VAL A 304 -1.23 -13.14 12.27
CA VAL A 304 -0.80 -14.04 13.36
C VAL A 304 0.21 -15.13 12.95
N TRP A 305 0.11 -15.69 11.75
CA TRP A 305 1.05 -16.70 11.25
C TRP A 305 2.49 -16.20 11.07
N HIS A 306 2.68 -14.89 10.89
CA HIS A 306 4.02 -14.30 10.77
C HIS A 306 4.68 -14.09 12.14
N MET A 307 3.95 -14.26 13.26
CA MET A 307 4.43 -13.92 14.60
C MET A 307 5.74 -14.63 14.99
N PRO A 308 5.95 -15.94 14.72
CA PRO A 308 7.23 -16.58 15.02
C PRO A 308 8.40 -15.99 14.24
N ALA A 309 8.21 -15.76 12.94
CA ALA A 309 9.25 -15.22 12.07
C ALA A 309 9.62 -13.79 12.50
N LEU A 310 8.62 -12.95 12.79
CA LEU A 310 8.83 -11.58 13.25
C LEU A 310 9.55 -11.53 14.61
N THR A 311 9.17 -12.40 15.55
CA THR A 311 9.80 -12.50 16.87
C THR A 311 11.25 -13.00 16.76
N GLU A 312 11.55 -13.84 15.77
CA GLU A 312 12.91 -14.31 15.50
C GLU A 312 13.78 -13.24 14.81
N ILE A 313 13.24 -12.53 13.81
CA ILE A 313 13.97 -11.53 13.02
C ILE A 313 14.25 -10.29 13.86
N PHE A 314 13.22 -9.72 14.48
CA PHE A 314 13.32 -8.42 15.14
C PHE A 314 13.63 -8.52 16.63
N GLY A 315 13.36 -9.65 17.28
CA GLY A 315 13.56 -9.78 18.73
C GLY A 315 12.66 -8.84 19.55
N ASP A 316 12.94 -8.72 20.85
CA ASP A 316 12.04 -8.03 21.79
C ASP A 316 11.99 -6.51 21.56
N ASP A 317 13.11 -5.88 21.24
CA ASP A 317 13.22 -4.44 20.96
C ASP A 317 12.71 -4.12 19.56
N SER A 318 11.39 -4.28 19.39
CA SER A 318 10.66 -3.99 18.16
C SER A 318 9.18 -3.66 18.44
N VAL A 319 8.51 -3.03 17.48
CA VAL A 319 7.05 -2.88 17.46
C VAL A 319 6.49 -3.63 16.26
N LEU A 320 5.56 -4.57 16.48
CA LEU A 320 4.90 -5.33 15.42
C LEU A 320 3.48 -4.77 15.20
N GLN A 321 3.18 -4.30 13.99
CA GLN A 321 1.94 -3.59 13.68
C GLN A 321 0.99 -4.36 12.77
N PHE A 322 -0.20 -4.65 13.28
CA PHE A 322 -1.24 -5.43 12.60
C PHE A 322 -2.45 -4.54 12.32
N GLY A 323 -2.46 -3.86 11.17
CA GLY A 323 -3.61 -3.03 10.71
C GLY A 323 -4.84 -3.89 10.38
N GLU A 324 -4.96 -4.32 9.12
CA GLU A 324 -6.02 -5.26 8.71
C GLU A 324 -5.93 -6.61 9.46
N GLY A 325 -4.73 -7.04 9.87
CA GLY A 325 -4.55 -8.21 10.74
C GLY A 325 -5.19 -8.08 12.13
N THR A 326 -5.75 -6.92 12.49
CA THR A 326 -6.61 -6.70 13.66
C THR A 326 -8.03 -6.35 13.24
N LEU A 327 -8.21 -5.30 12.43
CA LEU A 327 -9.54 -4.78 12.08
C LEU A 327 -10.32 -5.69 11.12
N GLY A 328 -9.64 -6.53 10.35
CA GLY A 328 -10.25 -7.52 9.45
C GLY A 328 -10.64 -8.82 10.15
N HIS A 329 -10.47 -8.93 11.47
CA HIS A 329 -10.86 -10.12 12.22
C HIS A 329 -12.39 -10.30 12.18
N PRO A 330 -12.92 -11.52 11.92
CA PRO A 330 -14.36 -11.74 11.69
C PRO A 330 -15.26 -11.39 12.88
N TRP A 331 -14.67 -11.29 14.09
CA TRP A 331 -15.38 -10.92 15.32
C TRP A 331 -15.11 -9.49 15.79
N GLY A 332 -14.50 -8.66 14.93
CA GLY A 332 -14.20 -7.27 15.20
C GLY A 332 -12.84 -7.03 15.86
N ASN A 333 -12.57 -5.75 16.15
CA ASN A 333 -11.25 -5.24 16.50
C ASN A 333 -10.69 -5.83 17.80
N ALA A 334 -11.50 -5.89 18.87
CA ALA A 334 -11.02 -6.38 20.16
C ALA A 334 -10.61 -7.87 20.11
N PRO A 335 -11.39 -8.79 19.53
CA PRO A 335 -10.92 -10.16 19.30
C PRO A 335 -9.68 -10.26 18.41
N GLY A 336 -9.57 -9.44 17.36
CA GLY A 336 -8.36 -9.39 16.53
C GLY A 336 -7.11 -8.97 17.32
N ALA A 337 -7.26 -7.98 18.21
CA ALA A 337 -6.21 -7.54 19.10
C ALA A 337 -5.79 -8.64 20.09
N VAL A 338 -6.78 -9.36 20.66
CA VAL A 338 -6.53 -10.52 21.54
C VAL A 338 -5.76 -11.61 20.79
N ALA A 339 -6.15 -11.92 19.55
CA ALA A 339 -5.48 -12.94 18.74
C ALA A 339 -3.99 -12.62 18.53
N ASN A 340 -3.67 -11.37 18.16
CA ASN A 340 -2.28 -10.93 17.99
C ASN A 340 -1.51 -10.95 19.33
N ARG A 341 -2.13 -10.52 20.43
CA ARG A 341 -1.50 -10.53 21.77
C ARG A 341 -1.18 -11.94 22.25
N VAL A 342 -2.13 -12.86 22.14
CA VAL A 342 -1.96 -14.27 22.52
C VAL A 342 -0.89 -14.94 21.66
N ALA A 343 -0.91 -14.72 20.35
CA ALA A 343 0.10 -15.27 19.45
C ALA A 343 1.52 -14.79 19.82
N LEU A 344 1.68 -13.50 20.14
CA LEU A 344 2.97 -12.95 20.53
C LEU A 344 3.48 -13.55 21.85
N GLU A 345 2.66 -13.54 22.90
CA GLU A 345 3.06 -14.05 24.21
C GLU A 345 3.38 -15.54 24.16
N ALA A 346 2.65 -16.32 23.36
CA ALA A 346 2.95 -17.73 23.12
C ALA A 346 4.32 -17.90 22.42
N CYS A 347 4.63 -17.09 21.41
CA CYS A 347 5.92 -17.14 20.72
C CYS A 347 7.09 -16.78 21.65
N VAL A 348 6.93 -15.73 22.46
CA VAL A 348 7.94 -15.29 23.44
C VAL A 348 8.16 -16.36 24.51
N LYS A 349 7.09 -16.92 25.08
CA LYS A 349 7.19 -18.04 26.05
C LYS A 349 7.93 -19.23 25.45
N ALA A 350 7.55 -19.65 24.23
CA ALA A 350 8.19 -20.76 23.53
C ALA A 350 9.68 -20.52 23.29
N ARG A 351 10.04 -19.31 22.85
CA ARG A 351 11.43 -18.90 22.62
C ARG A 351 12.24 -18.98 23.92
N ASN A 352 11.70 -18.44 25.01
CA ASN A 352 12.38 -18.36 26.31
C ASN A 352 12.55 -19.75 26.96
N GLU A 353 11.65 -20.70 26.68
CA GLU A 353 11.77 -22.11 27.08
C GLU A 353 12.70 -22.93 26.15
N GLY A 354 13.40 -22.30 25.21
CA GLY A 354 14.34 -22.97 24.31
C GLY A 354 13.68 -23.78 23.18
N ARG A 355 12.38 -23.63 22.96
CA ARG A 355 11.60 -24.37 21.95
C ARG A 355 11.78 -23.83 20.51
N ARG A 356 13.01 -23.45 20.15
CA ARG A 356 13.39 -22.78 18.88
C ARG A 356 13.10 -23.63 17.64
N ARG A 357 13.19 -24.97 17.75
CA ARG A 357 12.83 -25.91 16.66
C ARG A 357 11.34 -25.84 16.28
N THR A 358 10.45 -25.62 17.26
CA THR A 358 9.00 -25.55 17.06
C THR A 358 8.58 -24.28 16.33
N LEU A 359 9.21 -23.14 16.66
CA LEU A 359 9.01 -21.86 15.98
C LEU A 359 9.48 -21.92 14.51
N LYS A 360 10.63 -22.58 14.26
CA LYS A 360 11.16 -22.83 12.91
C LYS A 360 10.30 -23.80 12.09
N TYR A 361 9.62 -24.75 12.74
CA TYR A 361 8.65 -25.64 12.09
C TYR A 361 7.38 -24.89 11.70
N TRP A 362 6.92 -23.98 12.55
CA TRP A 362 5.77 -23.10 12.30
C TRP A 362 6.01 -22.16 11.11
N SER A 363 7.24 -21.64 10.96
CA SER A 363 7.60 -20.74 9.86
C SER A 363 7.87 -21.45 8.52
N THR A 364 8.07 -22.77 8.50
CA THR A 364 8.46 -23.52 7.29
C THR A 364 7.38 -24.47 6.75
N LYS A 365 6.34 -24.82 7.54
CA LYS A 365 5.22 -25.66 7.13
C LYS A 365 3.89 -25.20 7.74
N PRO A 366 3.19 -24.22 7.15
CA PRO A 366 1.90 -23.71 7.65
C PRO A 366 0.80 -24.79 7.69
N GLU A 367 0.82 -25.70 6.72
CA GLU A 367 -0.21 -26.74 6.46
C GLU A 367 -0.24 -27.88 7.51
N LEU A 368 0.76 -27.97 8.39
CA LEU A 368 0.87 -29.00 9.43
C LEU A 368 0.75 -28.42 10.86
N SER A 369 0.42 -27.13 10.97
CA SER A 369 0.55 -26.34 12.21
C SER A 369 -0.61 -26.49 13.21
N ASP A 370 -1.72 -27.12 12.82
CA ASP A 370 -2.90 -27.35 13.69
C ASP A 370 -2.56 -28.12 14.98
N LYS A 371 -1.60 -29.05 14.93
CA LYS A 371 -1.14 -29.79 16.12
C LYS A 371 -0.11 -29.01 16.95
N GLY A 372 0.58 -28.04 16.35
CA GLY A 372 1.64 -27.26 17.00
C GLY A 372 1.09 -26.22 17.99
N VAL A 373 0.00 -25.55 17.65
CA VAL A 373 -0.71 -24.62 18.56
C VAL A 373 -1.21 -25.34 19.80
N MET A 374 -1.79 -26.53 19.60
CA MET A 374 -2.36 -27.33 20.67
C MET A 374 -1.30 -27.87 21.64
N ASN A 375 -0.10 -28.19 21.15
CA ASN A 375 0.99 -28.69 22.01
C ASN A 375 1.78 -27.59 22.74
N LEU A 376 1.69 -26.33 22.30
CA LEU A 376 2.32 -25.18 22.96
C LEU A 376 1.47 -24.63 24.11
N LEU A 377 0.15 -24.84 24.05
CA LEU A 377 -0.85 -24.46 25.03
C LEU A 377 -1.24 -25.67 25.88
N SER A 378 -0.36 -26.12 26.78
CA SER A 378 -0.68 -27.17 27.78
C SER A 378 -1.74 -26.67 28.80
N PRO A 379 -2.44 -27.57 29.52
CA PRO A 379 -3.81 -27.38 30.02
C PRO A 379 -4.04 -26.36 31.16
N GLU A 380 -3.06 -25.56 31.56
CA GLU A 380 -3.17 -24.71 32.75
C GLU A 380 -3.87 -23.37 32.51
N VAL A 381 -4.23 -23.03 31.27
CA VAL A 381 -4.96 -21.78 30.97
C VAL A 381 -6.47 -22.03 31.05
N GLU A 382 -6.97 -21.96 32.27
CA GLU A 382 -8.37 -21.95 32.71
C GLU A 382 -9.44 -21.68 31.62
N GLY A 383 -10.07 -22.78 31.19
CA GLY A 383 -11.39 -23.08 30.60
C GLY A 383 -12.30 -22.04 29.88
N ARG A 384 -12.07 -20.73 29.92
CA ARG A 384 -12.99 -19.73 29.32
C ARG A 384 -12.38 -18.83 28.25
N LYS A 385 -11.05 -18.73 28.17
CA LYS A 385 -10.36 -17.89 27.15
C LYS A 385 -9.94 -18.66 25.88
N MET A 386 -9.93 -19.99 25.92
CA MET A 386 -9.31 -20.83 24.88
C MET A 386 -10.20 -21.09 23.65
N ILE A 387 -11.52 -20.90 23.77
CA ILE A 387 -12.48 -21.14 22.68
C ILE A 387 -12.31 -20.13 21.53
N VAL A 388 -11.78 -18.94 21.82
CA VAL A 388 -11.59 -17.86 20.83
C VAL A 388 -10.40 -18.16 19.91
N ALA A 389 -9.30 -18.70 20.45
CA ALA A 389 -8.13 -19.05 19.65
C ALA A 389 -8.36 -20.31 18.79
N HIS A 390 -9.07 -21.30 19.31
CA HIS A 390 -9.27 -22.57 18.61
C HIS A 390 -10.22 -22.43 17.40
N ARG A 391 -11.23 -21.54 17.46
CA ARG A 391 -12.13 -21.30 16.33
C ARG A 391 -11.63 -20.25 15.32
N ALA A 392 -10.67 -19.40 15.71
CA ALA A 392 -10.07 -18.41 14.81
C ALA A 392 -9.12 -19.03 13.78
N ALA A 393 -8.49 -20.17 14.10
CA ALA A 393 -7.57 -20.87 13.19
C ALA A 393 -8.28 -21.78 12.16
N THR A 394 -9.49 -22.26 12.45
CA THR A 394 -10.15 -23.33 11.66
C THR A 394 -11.28 -22.84 10.73
N LEU A 395 -11.53 -21.52 10.63
CA LEU A 395 -12.67 -20.97 9.88
C LEU A 395 -12.30 -20.08 8.68
N VAL A 396 -11.04 -20.07 8.25
CA VAL A 396 -10.63 -19.46 6.97
C VAL A 396 -10.47 -20.57 5.92
N LEU A 397 -11.57 -21.23 5.57
CA LEU A 397 -11.86 -22.02 4.35
C LEU A 397 -13.17 -22.80 4.67
N PRO A 398 -14.32 -22.56 3.99
CA PRO A 398 -14.48 -22.99 2.60
C PRO A 398 -15.41 -22.09 1.76
N ILE A 399 -14.90 -21.52 0.67
CA ILE A 399 -15.70 -21.30 -0.55
C ILE A 399 -14.83 -21.84 -1.68
N TYR A 400 -15.49 -22.51 -2.63
CA TYR A 400 -14.95 -23.22 -3.79
C TYR A 400 -14.53 -24.66 -3.50
N LEU A 401 -15.50 -25.56 -3.66
CA LEU A 401 -15.42 -26.70 -4.58
C LEU A 401 -16.79 -27.42 -4.61
N ALA A 402 -17.46 -27.37 -5.76
CA ALA A 402 -18.39 -28.41 -6.20
C ALA A 402 -18.28 -28.53 -7.74
N PRO A 403 -18.18 -29.75 -8.29
CA PRO A 403 -17.86 -30.01 -9.69
C PRO A 403 -19.13 -30.21 -10.54
N LEU A 404 -19.04 -29.96 -11.85
CA LEU A 404 -20.04 -30.45 -12.81
C LEU A 404 -19.34 -30.89 -14.11
N GLU A 405 -19.61 -32.14 -14.47
CA GLU A 405 -19.21 -32.86 -15.67
C GLU A 405 -20.15 -32.57 -16.86
N GLU A 406 -19.60 -32.89 -18.03
CA GLU A 406 -20.22 -33.35 -19.28
C GLU A 406 -20.87 -32.39 -20.29
N ALA A 407 -20.51 -32.70 -21.54
CA ALA A 407 -20.74 -32.00 -22.79
C ALA A 407 -21.88 -32.65 -23.59
N VAL A 408 -22.51 -31.88 -24.48
CA VAL A 408 -23.17 -32.42 -25.68
C VAL A 408 -22.89 -31.49 -26.88
N ALA A 409 -22.43 -32.12 -27.96
CA ALA A 409 -22.02 -31.54 -29.22
C ALA A 409 -23.20 -31.21 -30.16
N GLY A 410 -22.95 -30.35 -31.15
CA GLY A 410 -23.83 -30.14 -32.32
C GLY A 410 -23.14 -29.36 -33.45
N GLN A 411 -22.86 -30.05 -34.56
CA GLN A 411 -22.26 -29.57 -35.82
C GLN A 411 -23.26 -28.82 -36.73
N LEU A 412 -22.70 -28.30 -37.85
CA LEU A 412 -23.30 -27.84 -39.14
C LEU A 412 -23.28 -26.30 -39.27
N GLY A 413 -22.89 -25.65 -40.38
CA GLY A 413 -22.48 -26.07 -41.72
C GLY A 413 -22.81 -24.95 -42.73
N ASN A 414 -21.82 -24.56 -43.54
CA ASN A 414 -21.90 -24.08 -44.93
C ASN A 414 -22.54 -22.73 -45.38
N ASP A 415 -21.69 -21.99 -46.11
CA ASP A 415 -21.84 -21.43 -47.49
C ASP A 415 -22.38 -20.01 -47.79
N LYS A 416 -21.54 -19.31 -48.58
CA LYS A 416 -21.80 -18.46 -49.79
C LYS A 416 -22.18 -16.96 -49.75
N SER A 417 -21.22 -16.19 -50.29
CA SER A 417 -21.24 -15.36 -51.53
C SER A 417 -21.74 -13.90 -51.56
N GLN A 418 -20.83 -13.04 -52.10
CA GLN A 418 -21.00 -11.87 -53.02
C GLN A 418 -21.81 -10.65 -52.56
N ASP A 419 -21.62 -9.40 -53.01
CA ASP A 419 -20.60 -8.63 -53.74
C ASP A 419 -21.05 -7.15 -53.55
N SER A 420 -20.11 -6.18 -53.53
CA SER A 420 -20.19 -4.91 -54.30
C SER A 420 -19.26 -3.82 -53.74
N MET A 421 -18.43 -3.31 -54.66
CA MET A 421 -17.50 -2.19 -54.52
C MET A 421 -18.21 -0.84 -54.66
N ILE A 422 -17.75 0.17 -53.90
CA ILE A 422 -17.71 1.58 -54.34
C ILE A 422 -16.34 2.15 -53.97
N ILE A 423 -15.61 2.62 -54.99
CA ILE A 423 -14.24 3.18 -54.93
C ILE A 423 -14.33 4.70 -54.69
N ARG A 424 -13.55 5.21 -53.73
CA ARG A 424 -13.11 6.62 -53.63
C ARG A 424 -11.57 6.66 -53.54
N SER A 425 -11.00 7.72 -54.10
CA SER A 425 -9.58 8.01 -54.34
C SER A 425 -8.69 8.07 -53.09
N PRO A 426 -7.36 7.82 -53.22
CA PRO A 426 -6.52 7.39 -52.10
C PRO A 426 -5.97 8.58 -51.29
N GLU A 427 -6.37 8.67 -50.03
CA GLU A 427 -5.54 9.20 -48.95
C GLU A 427 -4.35 8.23 -48.73
N PRO A 428 -3.20 8.68 -48.18
CA PRO A 428 -2.05 7.78 -47.99
C PRO A 428 -2.50 6.56 -47.20
N GLU A 429 -2.54 5.40 -47.87
CA GLU A 429 -2.95 4.14 -47.30
C GLU A 429 -2.00 3.82 -46.15
N VAL A 430 -2.45 4.04 -44.92
CA VAL A 430 -1.83 3.44 -43.73
C VAL A 430 -1.93 1.95 -43.95
N LYS A 431 -0.84 1.31 -44.40
CA LYS A 431 -0.80 -0.14 -44.54
C LYS A 431 -0.91 -0.73 -43.14
N ILE A 432 -2.12 -1.14 -42.77
CA ILE A 432 -2.39 -1.88 -41.54
C ILE A 432 -1.76 -3.27 -41.71
N LEU A 433 -0.50 -3.36 -41.32
CA LEU A 433 0.20 -4.64 -41.22
C LEU A 433 -0.27 -5.31 -39.93
N VAL A 434 -0.80 -6.52 -40.05
CA VAL A 434 -1.30 -7.33 -38.93
C VAL A 434 -0.61 -8.69 -39.02
N ASP A 435 -0.02 -9.15 -37.92
CA ASP A 435 0.47 -10.54 -37.86
C ASP A 435 -0.67 -11.50 -37.53
N ARG A 436 -0.81 -12.54 -38.36
CA ARG A 436 -1.82 -13.60 -38.21
C ARG A 436 -1.21 -14.80 -37.48
N ASP A 437 -1.90 -15.26 -36.44
CA ASP A 437 -1.47 -16.36 -35.56
C ASP A 437 -0.04 -16.18 -35.01
N PRO A 438 0.25 -15.06 -34.32
CA PRO A 438 1.58 -14.80 -33.75
C PRO A 438 1.98 -15.83 -32.67
N VAL A 439 1.01 -16.58 -32.14
CA VAL A 439 1.22 -17.68 -31.19
C VAL A 439 0.55 -18.95 -31.74
N LYS A 440 1.34 -19.99 -32.04
CA LYS A 440 0.80 -21.29 -32.45
C LYS A 440 -0.03 -21.89 -31.30
N THR A 441 -1.29 -22.23 -31.58
CA THR A 441 -2.20 -22.84 -30.60
C THR A 441 -3.00 -23.97 -31.25
N SER A 442 -3.11 -25.13 -30.58
CA SER A 442 -3.94 -26.27 -31.00
C SER A 442 -4.67 -26.91 -29.80
N PHE A 443 -5.90 -27.38 -30.00
CA PHE A 443 -6.67 -28.08 -28.97
C PHE A 443 -6.03 -29.41 -28.53
N GLU A 444 -5.23 -30.01 -29.41
CA GLU A 444 -4.51 -31.26 -29.19
C GLU A 444 -3.29 -31.08 -28.27
N GLU A 445 -2.71 -29.88 -28.24
CA GLU A 445 -1.69 -29.50 -27.25
C GLU A 445 -2.29 -29.29 -25.87
N TRP A 446 -3.43 -28.60 -25.76
CA TRP A 446 -4.05 -28.22 -24.48
C TRP A 446 -4.69 -29.39 -23.71
N SER A 447 -4.95 -30.51 -24.40
CA SER A 447 -5.61 -31.69 -23.83
C SER A 447 -4.63 -32.75 -23.28
N ARG A 448 -3.31 -32.56 -23.45
CA ARG A 448 -2.30 -33.46 -22.89
C ARG A 448 -2.08 -33.17 -21.40
N PRO A 449 -2.30 -34.14 -20.49
CA PRO A 449 -1.81 -34.03 -19.12
C PRO A 449 -0.28 -33.89 -19.19
N ASP A 450 0.27 -32.83 -18.56
CA ASP A 450 1.66 -32.35 -18.65
C ASP A 450 1.99 -31.31 -19.76
N HIS A 451 1.02 -30.82 -20.55
CA HIS A 451 1.28 -29.72 -21.51
C HIS A 451 1.65 -28.40 -20.82
N PHE A 452 1.03 -28.12 -19.68
CA PHE A 452 1.54 -27.10 -18.76
C PHE A 452 2.79 -27.66 -18.11
N SER A 453 3.95 -27.26 -18.63
CA SER A 453 5.24 -27.53 -18.01
C SER A 453 5.12 -27.31 -16.50
N ARG A 454 5.45 -28.32 -15.69
CA ARG A 454 5.57 -28.19 -14.22
C ARG A 454 6.57 -27.10 -13.81
N THR A 455 7.32 -26.56 -14.75
CA THR A 455 8.19 -25.40 -14.59
C THR A 455 7.42 -24.08 -14.58
N ILE A 456 6.23 -23.99 -15.20
CA ILE A 456 5.32 -22.82 -15.13
C ILE A 456 4.37 -22.92 -13.92
N ALA A 457 4.12 -24.12 -13.40
CA ALA A 457 3.52 -24.31 -12.07
C ALA A 457 4.48 -23.86 -10.94
N LYS A 458 5.76 -23.71 -11.25
CA LYS A 458 6.73 -22.97 -10.46
C LYS A 458 6.82 -21.54 -11.01
N GLY A 459 5.79 -20.74 -10.76
CA GLY A 459 6.00 -19.29 -10.72
C GLY A 459 7.13 -18.97 -9.72
N PRO A 460 7.65 -17.74 -9.68
CA PRO A 460 8.54 -17.32 -8.59
C PRO A 460 7.89 -17.73 -7.26
N ASP A 461 8.65 -18.14 -6.24
CA ASP A 461 8.15 -18.65 -4.95
C ASP A 461 7.37 -17.59 -4.11
N THR A 462 6.83 -16.56 -4.74
CA THR A 462 6.16 -15.39 -4.17
C THR A 462 4.78 -15.18 -4.82
N THR A 463 3.94 -14.36 -4.17
CA THR A 463 2.54 -14.12 -4.55
C THR A 463 2.35 -13.32 -5.85
N THR A 464 3.40 -13.11 -6.64
CA THR A 464 3.43 -12.31 -7.88
C THR A 464 2.43 -12.80 -8.93
N TRP A 465 2.05 -14.07 -8.90
CA TRP A 465 1.09 -14.62 -9.86
C TRP A 465 -0.33 -14.03 -9.72
N ILE A 466 -0.73 -13.56 -8.52
CA ILE A 466 -2.00 -12.84 -8.30
C ILE A 466 -1.92 -11.41 -8.84
N TRP A 467 -0.72 -10.83 -8.86
CA TRP A 467 -0.48 -9.47 -9.32
C TRP A 467 -0.30 -9.39 -10.84
N ASN A 468 0.08 -10.47 -11.51
CA ASN A 468 0.01 -10.59 -12.97
C ASN A 468 -1.42 -10.44 -13.52
N LEU A 469 -2.45 -10.60 -12.68
CA LEU A 469 -3.85 -10.33 -13.02
C LEU A 469 -4.24 -8.84 -12.87
N HIS A 470 -3.39 -8.03 -12.23
CA HIS A 470 -3.61 -6.61 -11.90
C HIS A 470 -2.50 -5.68 -12.42
N ALA A 471 -1.55 -6.20 -13.19
CA ALA A 471 -0.43 -5.45 -13.75
C ALA A 471 -0.94 -4.28 -14.62
N ASP A 472 -0.39 -3.09 -14.40
CA ASP A 472 -0.60 -1.95 -15.28
C ASP A 472 0.39 -2.00 -16.48
N ALA A 473 0.26 -1.06 -17.42
CA ALA A 473 1.13 -1.05 -18.60
C ALA A 473 2.63 -0.87 -18.26
N HIS A 474 2.97 -0.28 -17.11
CA HIS A 474 4.35 -0.06 -16.66
C HIS A 474 5.03 -1.32 -16.11
N ASP A 475 4.25 -2.33 -15.69
CA ASP A 475 4.79 -3.61 -15.21
C ASP A 475 5.31 -4.51 -16.35
N PHE A 476 4.89 -4.28 -17.60
CA PHE A 476 5.31 -5.08 -18.75
C PHE A 476 6.67 -4.68 -19.34
N ASP A 477 7.14 -3.46 -19.10
CA ASP A 477 8.45 -2.97 -19.59
C ASP A 477 9.64 -3.70 -18.96
N SER A 478 9.43 -4.34 -17.80
CA SER A 478 10.50 -5.00 -17.04
C SER A 478 10.71 -6.48 -17.39
N HIS A 479 9.85 -7.09 -18.23
CA HIS A 479 9.81 -8.56 -18.38
C HIS A 479 9.81 -9.12 -19.81
N SER A 480 9.97 -8.31 -20.86
CA SER A 480 10.22 -8.82 -22.21
C SER A 480 11.14 -7.91 -23.02
N SER A 481 12.11 -8.49 -23.72
CA SER A 481 13.07 -7.77 -24.57
C SER A 481 12.49 -7.24 -25.89
N ASP A 482 11.18 -7.39 -26.12
CA ASP A 482 10.50 -7.04 -27.38
C ASP A 482 9.31 -6.10 -27.13
N LEU A 483 9.45 -4.85 -27.59
CA LEU A 483 8.45 -3.78 -27.51
C LEU A 483 7.13 -4.16 -28.18
N GLU A 484 7.17 -4.98 -29.24
CA GLU A 484 5.96 -5.39 -29.96
C GLU A 484 5.09 -6.34 -29.11
N GLU A 485 5.72 -7.19 -28.28
CA GLU A 485 5.00 -8.05 -27.35
C GLU A 485 4.33 -7.23 -26.23
N ILE A 486 5.01 -6.21 -25.71
CA ILE A 486 4.49 -5.31 -24.68
C ILE A 486 3.30 -4.52 -25.21
N SER A 487 3.44 -3.87 -26.37
CA SER A 487 2.35 -3.11 -26.98
C SER A 487 1.11 -3.96 -27.24
N ARG A 488 1.27 -5.22 -27.64
CA ARG A 488 0.15 -6.17 -27.80
C ARG A 488 -0.54 -6.50 -26.48
N LYS A 489 0.22 -6.77 -25.41
CA LYS A 489 -0.32 -7.06 -24.07
C LYS A 489 -1.09 -5.88 -23.53
N VAL A 490 -0.50 -4.68 -23.63
CA VAL A 490 -1.12 -3.42 -23.23
C VAL A 490 -2.40 -3.18 -24.04
N PHE A 491 -2.37 -3.31 -25.37
CA PHE A 491 -3.54 -3.13 -26.23
C PHE A 491 -4.69 -4.09 -25.89
N SER A 492 -4.39 -5.37 -25.66
CA SER A 492 -5.36 -6.37 -25.22
C SER A 492 -5.95 -6.05 -23.84
N ALA A 493 -5.13 -5.59 -22.90
CA ALA A 493 -5.55 -5.24 -21.55
C ALA A 493 -6.59 -4.11 -21.52
N HIS A 494 -6.54 -3.15 -22.45
CA HIS A 494 -7.55 -2.09 -22.57
C HIS A 494 -8.96 -2.65 -22.82
N PHE A 495 -9.08 -3.64 -23.70
CA PHE A 495 -10.37 -4.32 -23.93
C PHE A 495 -10.81 -5.14 -22.71
N GLY A 496 -9.86 -5.73 -21.96
CA GLY A 496 -10.13 -6.36 -20.67
C GLY A 496 -10.70 -5.39 -19.64
N GLN A 497 -10.11 -4.21 -19.51
CA GLN A 497 -10.59 -3.15 -18.62
C GLN A 497 -11.98 -2.63 -19.04
N LEU A 498 -12.20 -2.40 -20.34
CA LEU A 498 -13.52 -2.03 -20.86
C LEU A 498 -14.57 -3.10 -20.56
N SER A 499 -14.22 -4.39 -20.64
CA SER A 499 -15.11 -5.49 -20.27
C SER A 499 -15.55 -5.39 -18.81
N ILE A 500 -14.61 -5.11 -17.89
CA ILE A 500 -14.92 -4.90 -16.47
C ILE A 500 -15.85 -3.69 -16.33
N ILE A 501 -15.55 -2.55 -16.94
CA ILE A 501 -16.40 -1.35 -16.85
C ILE A 501 -17.83 -1.65 -17.30
N PHE A 502 -18.00 -2.31 -18.45
CA PHE A 502 -19.34 -2.67 -18.94
C PHE A 502 -20.06 -3.69 -18.05
N LEU A 503 -19.33 -4.61 -17.42
CA LEU A 503 -19.90 -5.55 -16.44
C LEU A 503 -20.42 -4.82 -15.20
N TRP A 504 -19.66 -3.85 -14.69
CA TRP A 504 -20.08 -3.01 -13.56
C TRP A 504 -21.27 -2.11 -13.92
N LEU A 505 -21.27 -1.51 -15.12
CA LEU A 505 -22.41 -0.75 -15.64
C LEU A 505 -23.65 -1.63 -15.75
N SER A 506 -23.52 -2.85 -16.29
CA SER A 506 -24.61 -3.82 -16.37
C SER A 506 -25.22 -4.11 -15.00
N GLY A 507 -24.37 -4.38 -13.99
CA GLY A 507 -24.80 -4.57 -12.61
C GLY A 507 -25.55 -3.36 -12.05
N MET A 508 -25.02 -2.14 -12.26
CA MET A 508 -25.66 -0.90 -11.81
C MET A 508 -27.06 -0.71 -12.42
N TYR A 509 -27.21 -0.85 -13.74
CA TYR A 509 -28.49 -0.72 -14.41
C TYR A 509 -29.47 -1.82 -14.01
N PHE A 510 -29.00 -3.06 -13.83
CA PHE A 510 -29.82 -4.16 -13.33
C PHE A 510 -30.33 -3.92 -11.90
N HIS A 511 -29.45 -3.44 -11.01
CA HIS A 511 -29.84 -3.12 -9.64
C HIS A 511 -30.86 -1.98 -9.60
N GLY A 512 -30.65 -0.94 -10.44
CA GLY A 512 -31.62 0.13 -10.65
C GLY A 512 -32.98 -0.40 -11.11
N ALA A 513 -33.00 -1.26 -12.11
CA ALA A 513 -34.23 -1.81 -12.67
C ALA A 513 -34.97 -2.78 -11.72
N ARG A 514 -34.25 -3.46 -10.82
CA ARG A 514 -34.82 -4.56 -10.01
C ARG A 514 -35.18 -4.20 -8.59
N PHE A 515 -34.45 -3.28 -7.98
CA PHE A 515 -34.54 -3.02 -6.54
C PHE A 515 -34.86 -1.57 -6.21
N SER A 516 -34.69 -0.64 -7.15
CA SER A 516 -34.91 0.78 -6.88
C SER A 516 -36.38 1.19 -7.04
N ASN A 517 -36.73 2.41 -6.63
CA ASN A 517 -38.06 2.99 -6.84
C ASN A 517 -38.14 3.91 -8.06
N TYR A 518 -37.37 3.62 -9.12
CA TYR A 518 -37.20 4.52 -10.26
C TYR A 518 -38.50 4.91 -10.95
N GLU A 519 -39.43 3.98 -11.18
CA GLU A 519 -40.74 4.32 -11.80
C GLU A 519 -41.59 5.23 -10.92
N ALA A 520 -41.58 5.01 -9.61
CA ALA A 520 -42.32 5.87 -8.68
C ALA A 520 -41.69 7.26 -8.60
N TRP A 521 -40.36 7.35 -8.56
CA TRP A 521 -39.67 8.62 -8.64
C TRP A 521 -39.94 9.36 -9.95
N LEU A 522 -40.04 8.66 -11.09
CA LEU A 522 -40.41 9.28 -12.37
C LEU A 522 -41.82 9.86 -12.36
N SER A 523 -42.75 9.26 -11.60
CA SER A 523 -44.15 9.72 -11.50
C SER A 523 -44.32 11.00 -10.69
N ASP A 524 -43.55 11.18 -9.60
CA ASP A 524 -43.53 12.39 -8.79
C ASP A 524 -42.13 12.64 -8.19
N PRO A 525 -41.20 13.18 -8.98
CA PRO A 525 -39.81 13.39 -8.56
C PRO A 525 -39.65 14.50 -7.51
N THR A 526 -40.71 15.26 -7.24
CA THR A 526 -40.73 16.36 -6.27
C THR A 526 -41.11 15.91 -4.86
N HIS A 527 -41.90 14.84 -4.74
CA HIS A 527 -42.36 14.33 -3.45
C HIS A 527 -41.90 12.90 -3.15
N ILE A 528 -41.39 12.16 -4.13
CA ILE A 528 -40.82 10.82 -3.95
C ILE A 528 -39.29 10.91 -4.02
N GLY A 529 -38.61 10.49 -2.96
CA GLY A 529 -37.16 10.45 -2.90
C GLY A 529 -36.58 9.20 -3.58
N PRO A 530 -35.38 9.27 -4.20
CA PRO A 530 -34.75 8.11 -4.83
C PRO A 530 -34.24 7.10 -3.79
N SER A 531 -34.58 5.82 -3.97
CA SER A 531 -34.27 4.70 -3.07
C SER A 531 -33.73 3.50 -3.84
N ALA A 532 -32.72 2.84 -3.29
CA ALA A 532 -32.03 1.69 -3.89
C ALA A 532 -32.67 0.33 -3.56
N GLN A 533 -33.62 0.28 -2.61
CA GLN A 533 -34.25 -0.96 -2.17
C GLN A 533 -35.73 -0.74 -1.83
N VAL A 534 -36.52 -1.82 -1.92
CA VAL A 534 -37.89 -1.92 -1.41
C VAL A 534 -37.93 -2.93 -0.24
N VAL A 535 -38.29 -2.48 0.96
CA VAL A 535 -38.41 -3.31 2.20
C VAL A 535 -39.91 -3.61 2.49
N TRP A 536 -40.25 -4.54 3.39
CA TRP A 536 -41.65 -4.94 3.70
C TRP A 536 -42.17 -4.41 5.06
N PRO A 537 -43.51 -4.35 5.28
CA PRO A 537 -44.25 -4.28 6.54
C PRO A 537 -43.62 -4.58 7.92
N ILE A 538 -43.16 -3.66 8.77
CA ILE A 538 -43.01 -3.94 10.22
C ILE A 538 -43.56 -2.76 11.04
N VAL A 539 -44.17 -3.03 12.19
CA VAL A 539 -44.81 -2.06 13.09
C VAL A 539 -43.83 -0.98 13.58
N GLY A 540 -44.19 0.30 13.47
CA GLY A 540 -43.39 1.44 13.94
C GLY A 540 -42.49 2.08 12.86
N GLN A 541 -42.52 1.55 11.64
CA GLN A 541 -41.67 1.96 10.53
C GLN A 541 -42.17 3.23 9.82
N GLU A 542 -43.44 3.60 10.01
CA GLU A 542 -44.05 4.84 9.48
C GLU A 542 -43.43 6.12 10.05
N ILE A 543 -42.84 6.05 11.26
CA ILE A 543 -42.21 7.21 11.93
C ILE A 543 -40.81 7.51 11.39
N LEU A 544 -40.09 6.48 10.89
CA LEU A 544 -38.70 6.61 10.45
C LEU A 544 -38.54 7.06 8.97
N ASN A 545 -39.60 7.05 8.16
CA ASN A 545 -39.51 7.15 6.69
C ASN A 545 -40.57 8.06 6.05
N GLY A 546 -41.06 9.07 6.79
CA GLY A 546 -42.07 10.00 6.28
C GLY A 546 -41.59 10.88 5.10
N ASP A 547 -40.30 10.87 4.80
CA ASP A 547 -39.60 11.73 3.84
C ASP A 547 -39.40 11.12 2.43
N VAL A 548 -39.57 9.80 2.26
CA VAL A 548 -39.27 9.12 0.98
C VAL A 548 -40.47 9.04 0.02
N GLY A 549 -41.70 9.13 0.53
CA GLY A 549 -42.93 9.15 -0.28
C GLY A 549 -43.29 7.83 -1.01
N GLY A 550 -44.57 7.65 -1.35
CA GLY A 550 -45.00 6.60 -2.30
C GLY A 550 -44.93 5.12 -1.86
N GLY A 551 -44.73 4.83 -0.57
CA GLY A 551 -44.73 3.45 -0.05
C GLY A 551 -43.41 2.67 -0.25
N PHE A 552 -42.37 3.33 -0.75
CA PHE A 552 -41.04 2.76 -0.94
C PHE A 552 -40.20 2.86 0.33
N ARG A 553 -39.43 1.81 0.63
CA ARG A 553 -38.68 1.65 1.89
C ARG A 553 -37.26 1.21 1.57
N GLY A 554 -36.22 2.02 1.78
CA GLY A 554 -34.85 1.58 1.50
C GLY A 554 -33.76 2.65 1.64
N ILE A 555 -32.52 2.24 1.33
CA ILE A 555 -31.32 3.10 1.34
C ILE A 555 -31.51 4.23 0.32
N GLN A 556 -31.48 5.47 0.79
CA GLN A 556 -31.60 6.65 -0.06
C GLN A 556 -30.40 6.75 -1.02
N ILE A 557 -30.69 7.00 -2.30
CA ILE A 557 -29.67 7.24 -3.32
C ILE A 557 -29.35 8.74 -3.34
N THR A 558 -28.15 9.13 -2.91
CA THR A 558 -27.70 10.53 -2.94
C THR A 558 -26.79 10.86 -4.12
N SER A 559 -26.44 9.86 -4.93
CA SER A 559 -25.43 9.94 -5.99
C SER A 559 -25.94 10.49 -7.33
N GLY A 560 -27.20 10.88 -7.44
CA GLY A 560 -27.73 11.52 -8.66
C GLY A 560 -28.05 10.56 -9.82
N PHE A 561 -28.01 9.24 -9.61
CA PHE A 561 -28.16 8.26 -10.71
C PHE A 561 -29.51 8.34 -11.41
N PHE A 562 -30.60 8.61 -10.69
CA PHE A 562 -31.93 8.72 -11.28
C PHE A 562 -32.02 9.90 -12.25
N GLN A 563 -31.37 11.02 -11.91
CA GLN A 563 -31.28 12.20 -12.75
C GLN A 563 -30.45 11.91 -14.01
N ILE A 564 -29.35 11.16 -13.87
CA ILE A 564 -28.51 10.73 -14.99
C ILE A 564 -29.29 9.81 -15.93
N TRP A 565 -29.96 8.78 -15.43
CA TRP A 565 -30.75 7.87 -16.26
C TRP A 565 -31.87 8.59 -17.02
N ARG A 566 -32.56 9.51 -16.34
CA ARG A 566 -33.57 10.35 -16.97
C ARG A 566 -32.97 11.26 -18.05
N ALA A 567 -31.82 11.87 -17.79
CA ALA A 567 -31.11 12.71 -18.77
C ALA A 567 -30.61 11.89 -19.97
N SER A 568 -30.27 10.62 -19.76
CA SER A 568 -29.95 9.66 -20.83
C SER A 568 -31.18 9.14 -21.60
N GLY A 569 -32.37 9.69 -21.32
CA GLY A 569 -33.61 9.33 -22.01
C GLY A 569 -34.27 8.03 -21.51
N ILE A 570 -33.82 7.47 -20.38
CA ILE A 570 -34.37 6.25 -19.80
C ILE A 570 -35.60 6.62 -18.97
N THR A 571 -36.79 6.21 -19.39
CA THR A 571 -38.09 6.66 -18.84
C THR A 571 -38.95 5.54 -18.26
N ASN A 572 -38.44 4.31 -18.19
CA ASN A 572 -39.10 3.18 -17.52
C ASN A 572 -38.06 2.11 -17.11
N GLU A 573 -38.47 1.16 -16.26
CA GLU A 573 -37.59 0.09 -15.80
C GLU A 573 -37.20 -0.88 -16.93
N LEU A 574 -38.07 -1.10 -17.91
CA LEU A 574 -37.76 -1.95 -19.07
C LEU A 574 -36.53 -1.45 -19.84
N GLN A 575 -36.40 -0.14 -20.04
CA GLN A 575 -35.24 0.46 -20.69
C GLN A 575 -33.97 0.32 -19.83
N LEU A 576 -34.07 0.37 -18.49
CA LEU A 576 -32.94 0.05 -17.61
C LEU A 576 -32.51 -1.42 -17.77
N TYR A 577 -33.46 -2.37 -17.82
CA TYR A 577 -33.15 -3.78 -18.07
C TYR A 577 -32.51 -4.00 -19.44
N CYS A 578 -33.05 -3.38 -20.50
CA CYS A 578 -32.48 -3.47 -21.85
C CYS A 578 -31.05 -2.89 -21.88
N THR A 579 -30.80 -1.79 -21.17
CA THR A 579 -29.47 -1.18 -21.06
C THR A 579 -28.51 -2.07 -20.29
N ALA A 580 -28.98 -2.72 -19.21
CA ALA A 580 -28.19 -3.69 -18.44
C ALA A 580 -27.77 -4.90 -19.30
N ILE A 581 -28.70 -5.45 -20.08
CA ILE A 581 -28.41 -6.56 -21.01
C ILE A 581 -27.47 -6.11 -22.12
N GLY A 582 -27.70 -4.93 -22.69
CA GLY A 582 -26.82 -4.34 -23.69
C GLY A 582 -25.38 -4.20 -23.17
N ALA A 583 -25.21 -3.64 -21.97
CA ALA A 583 -23.90 -3.54 -21.33
C ALA A 583 -23.26 -4.91 -21.06
N LEU A 584 -24.03 -5.93 -20.70
CA LEU A 584 -23.52 -7.29 -20.49
C LEU A 584 -23.01 -7.93 -21.79
N ILE A 585 -23.74 -7.73 -22.90
CA ILE A 585 -23.33 -8.18 -24.23
C ILE A 585 -22.04 -7.45 -24.64
N PHE A 586 -21.97 -6.14 -24.43
CA PHE A 586 -20.75 -5.36 -24.69
C PHE A 586 -19.58 -5.80 -23.83
N ALA A 587 -19.78 -6.13 -22.56
CA ALA A 587 -18.74 -6.68 -21.70
C ALA A 587 -18.16 -7.98 -22.29
N SER A 588 -19.04 -8.87 -22.79
CA SER A 588 -18.65 -10.13 -23.43
C SER A 588 -17.90 -9.90 -24.76
N LEU A 589 -18.36 -8.93 -25.56
CA LEU A 589 -17.68 -8.54 -26.81
C LEU A 589 -16.30 -7.95 -26.55
N MET A 590 -16.15 -7.09 -25.54
CA MET A 590 -14.85 -6.51 -25.16
C MET A 590 -13.91 -7.58 -24.61
N LEU A 591 -14.42 -8.54 -23.83
CA LEU A 591 -13.61 -9.67 -23.35
C LEU A 591 -13.09 -10.52 -24.51
N PHE A 592 -13.97 -10.80 -25.49
CA PHE A 592 -13.59 -11.50 -26.71
C PHE A 592 -12.59 -10.69 -27.55
N ALA A 593 -12.78 -9.38 -27.68
CA ALA A 593 -11.85 -8.49 -28.39
C ALA A 593 -10.47 -8.48 -27.74
N GLY A 594 -10.39 -8.42 -26.40
CA GLY A 594 -9.13 -8.54 -25.66
C GLY A 594 -8.43 -9.86 -25.94
N TRP A 595 -9.17 -10.98 -25.86
CA TRP A 595 -8.64 -12.30 -26.20
C TRP A 595 -8.18 -12.40 -27.66
N PHE A 596 -8.98 -11.89 -28.60
CA PHE A 596 -8.71 -11.91 -30.04
C PHE A 596 -7.45 -11.11 -30.37
N HIS A 597 -7.30 -9.91 -29.80
CA HIS A 597 -6.14 -9.06 -30.02
C HIS A 597 -4.88 -9.54 -29.31
N TYR A 598 -5.02 -10.39 -28.29
CA TYR A 598 -3.88 -11.06 -27.67
C TYR A 598 -3.38 -12.25 -28.49
N HIS A 599 -4.30 -13.11 -28.96
CA HIS A 599 -3.95 -14.43 -29.50
C HIS A 599 -3.98 -14.52 -31.02
N LYS A 600 -4.87 -13.78 -31.69
CA LYS A 600 -5.21 -14.00 -33.10
C LYS A 600 -4.69 -12.92 -34.04
N ALA A 601 -4.89 -11.66 -33.69
CA ALA A 601 -4.51 -10.55 -34.56
C ALA A 601 -4.25 -9.28 -33.75
N ALA A 602 -3.01 -8.80 -33.74
CA ALA A 602 -2.62 -7.54 -33.11
C ALA A 602 -2.09 -6.56 -34.17
N PRO A 603 -2.34 -5.24 -34.02
CA PRO A 603 -1.65 -4.23 -34.81
C PRO A 603 -0.13 -4.31 -34.59
N LYS A 604 0.67 -4.02 -35.63
CA LYS A 604 2.13 -3.92 -35.49
C LYS A 604 2.56 -2.65 -34.77
N LEU A 605 3.78 -2.64 -34.25
CA LEU A 605 4.36 -1.50 -33.52
C LEU A 605 4.23 -0.15 -34.27
N ALA A 606 4.41 -0.16 -35.59
CA ALA A 606 4.26 1.04 -36.43
C ALA A 606 2.85 1.66 -36.36
N TRP A 607 1.80 0.85 -36.23
CA TRP A 607 0.44 1.35 -36.07
C TRP A 607 0.26 2.09 -34.74
N PHE A 608 0.87 1.60 -33.66
CA PHE A 608 0.80 2.26 -32.35
C PHE A 608 1.48 3.64 -32.37
N GLN A 609 2.63 3.75 -33.06
CA GLN A 609 3.36 5.00 -33.23
C GLN A 609 2.57 6.02 -34.08
N ASP A 610 1.88 5.57 -35.13
CA ASP A 610 1.06 6.43 -35.98
C ASP A 610 -0.23 6.90 -35.27
N VAL A 611 -0.83 6.06 -34.44
CA VAL A 611 -2.07 6.38 -33.71
C VAL A 611 -1.83 7.29 -32.51
N GLU A 612 -0.65 7.25 -31.89
CA GLU A 612 -0.25 8.17 -30.82
C GLU A 612 -0.28 9.64 -31.30
N SER A 613 0.21 9.89 -32.53
CA SER A 613 0.10 11.20 -33.19
C SER A 613 -1.36 11.64 -33.40
N MET A 614 -2.27 10.70 -33.64
CA MET A 614 -3.69 10.99 -33.91
C MET A 614 -4.50 11.17 -32.62
N LEU A 615 -4.20 10.40 -31.56
CA LEU A 615 -4.81 10.54 -30.23
C LEU A 615 -4.45 11.89 -29.61
N ASN A 616 -3.20 12.34 -29.74
CA ASN A 616 -2.77 13.66 -29.27
C ASN A 616 -3.53 14.81 -29.95
N HIS A 617 -3.95 14.63 -31.21
CA HIS A 617 -4.76 15.60 -31.95
C HIS A 617 -6.25 15.59 -31.50
N HIS A 618 -6.81 14.42 -31.19
CA HIS A 618 -8.19 14.30 -30.69
C HIS A 618 -8.35 14.68 -29.21
N LEU A 619 -7.32 14.50 -28.38
CA LEU A 619 -7.26 14.95 -26.99
C LEU A 619 -7.30 16.49 -26.88
N ALA A 620 -6.69 17.21 -27.84
CA ALA A 620 -6.77 18.67 -27.90
C ALA A 620 -8.18 19.19 -28.28
N GLY A 621 -8.96 18.43 -29.05
CA GLY A 621 -10.30 18.83 -29.51
C GLY A 621 -11.44 18.54 -28.51
N ASN A 622 -11.31 17.50 -27.67
CA ASN A 622 -12.36 17.08 -26.74
C ASN A 622 -12.30 17.75 -25.35
N CYS A 623 -11.33 18.62 -25.10
CA CYS A 623 -11.17 19.37 -23.83
C CYS A 623 -12.28 20.39 -23.52
N GLY A 624 -13.37 20.43 -24.29
CA GLY A 624 -14.45 21.40 -24.12
C GLY A 624 -15.73 20.93 -23.39
N PHE A 625 -16.00 19.63 -23.20
CA PHE A 625 -17.37 19.21 -22.86
C PHE A 625 -17.59 18.16 -21.74
N PHE A 626 -16.58 17.58 -21.11
CA PHE A 626 -16.79 16.68 -19.95
C PHE A 626 -15.74 16.90 -18.86
N GLY A 627 -15.98 17.88 -17.98
CA GLY A 627 -15.25 18.01 -16.72
C GLY A 627 -15.83 17.06 -15.68
N THR A 628 -15.32 15.84 -15.56
CA THR A 628 -15.38 14.95 -14.36
C THR A 628 -14.67 13.61 -14.60
N SER A 629 -13.42 13.64 -15.06
CA SER A 629 -12.53 12.46 -15.09
C SER A 629 -11.06 12.86 -15.29
N HIS A 630 -10.61 13.90 -14.61
CA HIS A 630 -9.26 14.46 -14.73
C HIS A 630 -8.34 13.99 -13.58
N SER A 631 -8.00 12.70 -13.52
CA SER A 631 -6.92 12.23 -12.62
C SER A 631 -6.17 10.95 -13.07
N CYS A 632 -6.40 10.41 -14.27
CA CYS A 632 -5.71 9.16 -14.68
C CYS A 632 -4.93 9.25 -16.01
N ILE A 633 -4.75 10.43 -16.61
CA ILE A 633 -4.13 10.54 -17.96
C ILE A 633 -2.97 11.54 -18.03
N TYR A 634 -2.67 12.31 -16.96
CA TYR A 634 -1.67 13.39 -17.03
C TYR A 634 -0.23 13.01 -16.62
N ASP A 635 0.04 11.80 -16.14
CA ASP A 635 1.40 11.42 -15.69
C ASP A 635 2.21 10.62 -16.73
N SER A 636 1.69 10.43 -17.95
CA SER A 636 2.32 9.60 -18.99
C SER A 636 3.06 10.37 -20.10
N CYS A 637 3.19 11.70 -20.02
CA CYS A 637 3.71 12.51 -21.16
C CYS A 637 4.87 13.49 -20.87
N ASP A 638 5.56 13.44 -19.72
CA ASP A 638 6.76 14.28 -19.46
C ASP A 638 8.07 13.51 -19.65
N GLY A 639 8.27 12.97 -20.86
CA GLY A 639 9.42 12.10 -21.17
C GLY A 639 10.20 12.40 -22.45
N ILE A 640 9.85 13.41 -23.25
CA ILE A 640 10.58 13.70 -24.50
C ILE A 640 10.74 15.22 -24.68
N ASP A 641 11.91 15.73 -24.30
CA ASP A 641 12.41 17.03 -24.75
C ASP A 641 12.57 17.02 -26.28
N THR A 642 11.84 17.90 -26.98
CA THR A 642 12.29 18.42 -28.28
C THR A 642 12.52 19.93 -28.16
N PRO A 643 13.63 20.46 -28.69
CA PRO A 643 13.97 21.87 -28.59
C PRO A 643 13.22 22.67 -29.66
N GLU A 644 12.99 23.96 -29.36
CA GLU A 644 12.35 25.00 -30.21
C GLU A 644 10.82 25.10 -30.11
N ARG A 645 10.33 26.09 -29.34
CA ARG A 645 9.84 27.36 -29.92
C ARG A 645 9.37 28.32 -28.85
N SER A 646 9.92 29.51 -28.96
CA SER A 646 9.49 30.75 -28.32
C SER A 646 8.09 31.19 -28.75
N SER A 647 7.45 31.94 -27.85
CA SER A 647 6.54 33.07 -28.10
C SER A 647 5.14 32.75 -28.66
N ILE A 648 4.11 33.03 -27.84
CA ILE A 648 3.03 34.03 -28.06
C ILE A 648 1.78 33.59 -27.27
N CYS A 649 1.49 34.32 -26.19
CA CYS A 649 0.15 34.50 -25.61
C CYS A 649 -0.71 35.37 -26.55
N PRO A 650 -2.04 35.24 -26.56
CA PRO A 650 -2.88 35.66 -25.44
C PRO A 650 -3.74 34.54 -24.83
#